data_AF-A0A7J0DA23-F1
#
_entry.id   AF-A0A7J0DA23-F1
#
_cell.length_a   1.000
_cell.length_b   1.000
_cell.length_c   1.000
_cell.angle_alpha   90.00
_cell.angle_beta   90.00
_cell.angle_gamma   90.00
#
_symmetry.space_group_name_H-M   'P 1'
#
loop_
_entity.id
_entity.type
_entity.pdbx_description
1 polymer ?
#
loop_
_entity_poly.entity_id
_entity_poly.type
_entity_poly.pdbx_seq_one_letter_code
_entity_poly.pdbx_strand_id
1 'polypeptide(L)'
;MAADNNDKETEFGVLLYYKFTSIPDLDDLFAFYNSNCRSLSLLGRVRLSPNGVNVTVGGKLSSLEKHIAAVSSNTLFEGTDFKLASCHQPSDDKVAKECGFTKLSIRVVKELVTFSPHPLLKSPEVSNAGRHLSAAEFHSVLLHAGKLLDKEGPDVHKKLVLLDARNLYETRIGKFQTPNVETLDPEIRQYSDLHSWIDNNSEQLRGSCVLMYCTGGIRCETASAYIRSKGDGFENVFQLFGGIQRYLEQFPDGGFFKGKNFVFDHRVSVGSSDANILGTCLLCSSPFDDYSSRSRCTYCRMLVLVCDCCQKKSTQYICELCQINGKPVESVPFIENDEPPELSIPIEPEAVLTSDNAAFSPQIPWSNGISSLRKLRILCLHGFRQNSSSFRGRTASLAKKLKNIADLVFVNAPHELPFIYQPSLANPTYCALSSVPPSPPPPSRNCSKKFAWLTSPAFNGKSGADWEMADGPFDPLQYMQQTDGFDASLSYLKNVFSQAGPFDGMLGFSQGAAMAASVCSQQRVLKGQIEIRFVILCSGFDLKLSDHKQESIHCPSLHIFGNDQGNDRQISSQASRELASLFDDGCRVIIEHEFGHIIPTRSPYIDEIKDFLHRGIHVRYFVDVKLMKELQTEGPGTQVDDNADSSQKIASEVVRCLYSTKNVPDIGQPTAASHPELLKEGEITPSISSEEYISRRKRLLELLPDKSLAIIAAAPVKMMTDVVPYTYRPDADYLYITGCQQPGGVAVLGHDCGLCMFMPEASPHDVIWQGQIAGVDAALDTFKAEQSFPMSKLHKILPDMIRSSSKLFHNKKTALPTYTDLEAFQKAACNGTVKDLSVYTHEARLIKSPAELRLMRDSASIACQALLQTMLHSKTCPYEGMLSAKVEYECRMRGAQRMAFNPVVGGGPNGSVIHYSRNDQKVKDGDLVLMDIGCELHGYVSDLTRTWPPCGSFSPVHEELYELILETNKECLHLCKPGTSIRHIHNYSVDKLRKGFKEIGISNDDRNHSYHQLNPTNIGHYLGMDVHDCSTISYDRPLKPGVVITIEPGVYIPTGFSCPERYQGVGIRIEDEVLITESGYEVLTGSIPKEIKHIESLLNNYSLGMGTDNQNITRAASSSR
;
A
#
# COMPACT_ATOMS: atom_id res chain seq x y z
N MET A 1 -44.31 46.03 -5.36
CA MET A 1 -42.99 45.49 -5.75
C MET A 1 -42.13 45.36 -4.49
N ALA A 2 -42.48 44.46 -3.58
CA ALA A 2 -41.80 44.30 -2.29
C ALA A 2 -42.08 42.89 -1.67
N ALA A 3 -42.08 41.86 -2.51
CA ALA A 3 -42.39 40.48 -2.12
C ALA A 3 -41.30 39.50 -2.62
N ASP A 4 -40.87 39.62 -3.87
CA ASP A 4 -39.95 38.67 -4.55
C ASP A 4 -38.50 38.65 -4.03
N ASN A 5 -38.11 39.54 -3.10
CA ASN A 5 -36.72 39.65 -2.64
C ASN A 5 -36.36 38.76 -1.44
N ASN A 6 -37.33 38.19 -0.72
CA ASN A 6 -37.03 37.40 0.48
C ASN A 6 -36.62 35.94 0.19
N ASP A 7 -37.11 35.33 -0.90
CA ASP A 7 -36.83 33.92 -1.18
C ASP A 7 -35.39 33.67 -1.67
N LYS A 8 -34.68 34.69 -2.15
CA LYS A 8 -33.27 34.56 -2.58
C LYS A 8 -32.26 34.38 -1.44
N GLU A 9 -32.62 34.62 -0.17
CA GLU A 9 -31.70 34.44 0.96
C GLU A 9 -31.59 32.99 1.47
N THR A 10 -32.49 32.11 1.02
CA THR A 10 -32.57 30.70 1.45
C THR A 10 -32.07 29.72 0.40
N GLU A 11 -32.00 30.11 -0.87
CA GLU A 11 -31.49 29.25 -1.95
C GLU A 11 -29.97 29.01 -1.86
N PHE A 12 -29.59 27.75 -2.09
CA PHE A 12 -28.21 27.31 -2.19
C PHE A 12 -27.81 27.09 -3.66
N GLY A 13 -26.51 27.17 -3.93
CA GLY A 13 -25.95 26.96 -5.25
C GLY A 13 -24.57 26.30 -5.25
N VAL A 14 -24.08 26.04 -6.46
CA VAL A 14 -22.70 25.65 -6.74
C VAL A 14 -22.14 26.56 -7.82
N LEU A 15 -20.91 27.02 -7.61
CA LEU A 15 -20.17 27.89 -8.51
C LEU A 15 -18.89 27.19 -8.98
N LEU A 16 -18.75 27.07 -10.30
CA LEU A 16 -17.57 26.52 -10.96
C LEU A 16 -16.95 27.57 -11.89
N TYR A 17 -15.64 27.75 -11.80
CA TYR A 17 -14.87 28.55 -12.77
C TYR A 17 -13.39 28.21 -12.71
N TYR A 18 -12.68 28.66 -13.73
CA TYR A 18 -11.22 28.58 -13.82
C TYR A 18 -10.73 29.75 -14.67
N LYS A 19 -9.46 30.11 -14.49
CA LYS A 19 -8.77 31.10 -15.30
C LYS A 19 -7.32 30.66 -15.40
N PHE A 20 -6.85 30.39 -16.61
CA PHE A 20 -5.41 30.33 -16.89
C PHE A 20 -4.91 31.75 -17.10
N THR A 21 -3.93 32.16 -16.29
CA THR A 21 -3.26 33.46 -16.36
C THR A 21 -2.01 33.41 -15.48
N SER A 22 -1.00 34.22 -15.75
CA SER A 22 0.17 34.31 -14.86
C SER A 22 -0.23 34.96 -13.54
N ILE A 23 0.08 34.31 -12.42
CA ILE A 23 -0.19 34.80 -11.07
C ILE A 23 1.08 35.47 -10.52
N PRO A 24 1.12 36.80 -10.34
CA PRO A 24 2.34 37.50 -9.91
C PRO A 24 2.75 37.17 -8.47
N ASP A 25 1.76 37.05 -7.58
CA ASP A 25 1.94 36.62 -6.20
C ASP A 25 0.89 35.55 -5.86
N LEU A 26 1.36 34.40 -5.38
CA LEU A 26 0.52 33.24 -5.04
C LEU A 26 0.02 33.26 -3.60
N ASP A 27 0.74 33.90 -2.69
CA ASP A 27 0.44 33.93 -1.27
C ASP A 27 -0.59 35.01 -0.96
N ASP A 28 -0.51 36.17 -1.62
CA ASP A 28 -1.58 37.18 -1.64
C ASP A 28 -2.87 36.60 -2.23
N LEU A 29 -2.77 35.81 -3.31
CA LEU A 29 -3.94 35.18 -3.91
C LEU A 29 -4.51 34.07 -3.02
N PHE A 30 -3.66 33.30 -2.33
CA PHE A 30 -4.09 32.34 -1.31
C PHE A 30 -4.79 33.05 -0.15
N ALA A 31 -4.25 34.17 0.32
CA ALA A 31 -4.84 34.99 1.37
C ALA A 31 -6.21 35.56 0.96
N PHE A 32 -6.33 36.08 -0.27
CA PHE A 32 -7.59 36.53 -0.85
C PHE A 32 -8.64 35.41 -0.83
N TYR A 33 -8.35 34.23 -1.39
CA TYR A 33 -9.31 33.12 -1.40
C TYR A 33 -9.62 32.59 0.00
N ASN A 34 -8.63 32.54 0.90
CA ASN A 34 -8.82 32.07 2.27
C ASN A 34 -9.65 33.04 3.12
N SER A 35 -9.53 34.35 2.90
CA SER A 35 -10.35 35.37 3.54
C SER A 35 -11.76 35.38 2.97
N ASN A 36 -11.88 35.57 1.64
CA ASN A 36 -13.14 35.77 0.92
C ASN A 36 -14.08 34.55 1.03
N CYS A 37 -13.57 33.33 0.80
CA CYS A 37 -14.42 32.14 0.92
C CYS A 37 -14.85 31.85 2.37
N ARG A 38 -14.04 32.19 3.38
CA ARG A 38 -14.42 32.00 4.80
C ARG A 38 -15.45 33.02 5.26
N SER A 39 -15.26 34.30 4.94
CA SER A 39 -16.20 35.37 5.34
C SER A 39 -17.59 35.21 4.72
N LEU A 40 -17.66 34.59 3.53
CA LEU A 40 -18.90 34.25 2.83
C LEU A 40 -19.45 32.84 3.20
N SER A 41 -18.79 32.13 4.12
CA SER A 41 -19.11 30.76 4.57
C SER A 41 -19.22 29.73 3.43
N LEU A 42 -18.35 29.84 2.43
CA LEU A 42 -18.30 28.94 1.28
C LEU A 42 -17.44 27.72 1.56
N LEU A 43 -17.97 26.54 1.20
CA LEU A 43 -17.27 25.27 1.28
C LEU A 43 -16.92 24.79 -0.13
N GLY A 44 -15.79 24.10 -0.31
CA GLY A 44 -15.35 23.77 -1.67
C GLY A 44 -13.87 23.43 -1.83
N ARG A 45 -13.42 23.45 -3.08
CA ARG A 45 -12.01 23.28 -3.46
C ARG A 45 -11.56 24.50 -4.28
N VAL A 46 -10.44 25.08 -3.88
CA VAL A 46 -9.71 26.10 -4.64
C VAL A 46 -8.32 25.54 -4.93
N ARG A 47 -7.93 25.51 -6.20
CA ARG A 47 -6.58 25.17 -6.65
C ARG A 47 -5.94 26.42 -7.25
N LEU A 48 -4.76 26.76 -6.76
CA LEU A 48 -3.94 27.89 -7.24
C LEU A 48 -2.64 27.34 -7.82
N SER A 49 -2.17 27.87 -8.94
CA SER A 49 -0.83 27.60 -9.46
C SER A 49 -0.24 28.89 -10.05
N PRO A 50 1.07 28.94 -10.36
CA PRO A 50 1.67 30.11 -11.03
C PRO A 50 0.99 30.47 -12.36
N ASN A 51 0.24 29.51 -12.94
CA ASN A 51 -0.42 29.62 -14.23
C ASN A 51 -1.96 29.74 -14.11
N GLY A 52 -2.51 29.98 -12.92
CA GLY A 52 -3.90 30.40 -12.76
C GLY A 52 -4.67 29.82 -11.56
N VAL A 53 -5.98 29.70 -11.69
CA VAL A 53 -6.90 29.17 -10.67
C VAL A 53 -7.93 28.18 -11.24
N ASN A 54 -8.37 27.24 -10.40
CA ASN A 54 -9.46 26.31 -10.67
C ASN A 54 -10.30 26.15 -9.39
N VAL A 55 -11.58 26.53 -9.46
CA VAL A 55 -12.46 26.74 -8.30
C VAL A 55 -13.77 25.97 -8.45
N THR A 56 -14.18 25.32 -7.37
CA THR A 56 -15.52 24.73 -7.21
C THR A 56 -15.96 24.96 -5.77
N VAL A 57 -16.91 25.86 -5.56
CA VAL A 57 -17.41 26.25 -4.22
C VAL A 57 -18.94 26.23 -4.18
N GLY A 58 -19.50 25.88 -3.04
CA GLY A 58 -20.94 25.87 -2.78
C GLY A 58 -21.29 26.62 -1.48
N GLY A 59 -22.53 27.06 -1.39
CA GLY A 59 -23.06 27.87 -0.30
C GLY A 59 -24.38 28.54 -0.70
N LYS A 60 -24.82 29.55 0.05
CA LYS A 60 -25.97 30.39 -0.34
C LYS A 60 -25.72 31.09 -1.68
N LEU A 61 -26.72 31.22 -2.54
CA LEU A 61 -26.58 31.94 -3.82
C LEU A 61 -26.06 33.36 -3.62
N SER A 62 -26.60 34.11 -2.64
CA SER A 62 -26.14 35.47 -2.34
C SER A 62 -24.69 35.55 -1.80
N SER A 63 -24.15 34.47 -1.22
CA SER A 63 -22.71 34.37 -0.90
C SER A 63 -21.88 34.08 -2.15
N LEU A 64 -22.39 33.27 -3.09
CA LEU A 64 -21.71 32.97 -4.34
C LEU A 64 -21.69 34.18 -5.29
N GLU A 65 -22.77 34.96 -5.36
CA GLU A 65 -22.83 36.24 -6.08
C GLU A 65 -21.82 37.26 -5.51
N LYS A 66 -21.73 37.40 -4.18
CA LYS A 66 -20.70 38.23 -3.53
C LYS A 66 -19.28 37.76 -3.84
N HIS A 67 -19.06 36.45 -3.90
CA HIS A 67 -17.77 35.88 -4.28
C HIS A 67 -17.41 36.18 -5.74
N ILE A 68 -18.37 36.03 -6.68
CA ILE A 68 -18.19 36.42 -8.10
C ILE A 68 -17.82 37.90 -8.20
N ALA A 69 -18.53 38.79 -7.49
CA ALA A 69 -18.23 40.22 -7.49
C ALA A 69 -16.80 40.51 -6.98
N ALA A 70 -16.40 39.93 -5.85
CA ALA A 70 -15.08 40.11 -5.25
C ALA A 70 -13.93 39.53 -6.09
N VAL A 71 -14.18 38.47 -6.86
CA VAL A 71 -13.21 37.91 -7.83
C VAL A 71 -13.16 38.79 -9.09
N SER A 72 -14.30 39.27 -9.58
CA SER A 72 -14.41 40.11 -10.78
C SER A 72 -13.84 41.52 -10.61
N SER A 73 -13.76 42.03 -9.36
CA SER A 73 -13.06 43.29 -9.06
C SER A 73 -11.53 43.19 -9.16
N ASN A 74 -10.96 42.00 -9.34
CA ASN A 74 -9.53 41.80 -9.57
C ASN A 74 -9.29 41.54 -11.07
N THR A 75 -8.47 42.41 -11.70
CA THR A 75 -8.19 42.40 -13.13
C THR A 75 -7.55 41.10 -13.65
N LEU A 76 -6.90 40.31 -12.78
CA LEU A 76 -6.40 38.97 -13.14
C LEU A 76 -7.52 38.02 -13.60
N PHE A 77 -8.76 38.26 -13.17
CA PHE A 77 -9.94 37.43 -13.47
C PHE A 77 -10.92 38.09 -14.45
N GLU A 78 -10.52 39.15 -15.15
CA GLU A 78 -11.32 39.74 -16.22
C GLU A 78 -11.70 38.69 -17.29
N GLY A 79 -12.95 38.68 -17.73
CA GLY A 79 -13.47 37.69 -18.70
C GLY A 79 -13.52 36.24 -18.19
N THR A 80 -13.59 36.00 -16.88
CA THR A 80 -13.75 34.65 -16.32
C THR A 80 -15.16 34.09 -16.54
N ASP A 81 -15.25 32.86 -17.05
CA ASP A 81 -16.51 32.15 -17.30
C ASP A 81 -17.09 31.54 -16.01
N PHE A 82 -17.79 32.37 -15.23
CA PHE A 82 -18.46 31.98 -13.99
C PHE A 82 -19.72 31.15 -14.25
N LYS A 83 -19.71 29.88 -13.83
CA LYS A 83 -20.85 28.96 -13.94
C LYS A 83 -21.51 28.78 -12.58
N LEU A 84 -22.50 29.61 -12.30
CA LEU A 84 -23.36 29.51 -11.11
C LEU A 84 -24.61 28.69 -11.45
N ALA A 85 -25.00 27.77 -10.57
CA ALA A 85 -26.26 27.04 -10.67
C ALA A 85 -26.95 26.93 -9.31
N SER A 86 -28.28 27.01 -9.30
CA SER A 86 -29.16 26.79 -8.14
C SER A 86 -29.28 25.30 -7.80
N CYS A 87 -29.64 25.03 -6.53
CA CYS A 87 -29.86 23.70 -5.98
C CYS A 87 -31.33 23.56 -5.53
N HIS A 88 -32.21 23.03 -6.38
CA HIS A 88 -33.63 22.85 -6.04
C HIS A 88 -33.85 21.60 -5.13
N GLN A 89 -33.39 21.72 -3.89
CA GLN A 89 -33.48 20.74 -2.79
C GLN A 89 -32.72 19.40 -2.98
N PRO A 90 -32.44 18.64 -1.89
CA PRO A 90 -32.73 18.92 -0.47
C PRO A 90 -31.55 19.56 0.29
N SER A 91 -31.90 20.28 1.36
CA SER A 91 -30.95 20.79 2.36
C SER A 91 -30.63 19.72 3.41
N ASP A 92 -29.54 18.97 3.21
CA ASP A 92 -29.08 17.94 4.15
C ASP A 92 -27.55 17.98 4.32
N ASP A 93 -27.09 18.00 5.58
CA ASP A 93 -25.67 17.84 5.96
C ASP A 93 -25.05 16.56 5.37
N LYS A 94 -25.88 15.53 5.16
CA LYS A 94 -25.50 14.29 4.49
C LYS A 94 -25.04 14.53 3.06
N VAL A 95 -25.72 15.41 2.30
CA VAL A 95 -25.34 15.76 0.92
C VAL A 95 -24.06 16.61 0.92
N ALA A 96 -23.88 17.51 1.87
CA ALA A 96 -22.64 18.26 2.06
C ALA A 96 -21.45 17.32 2.38
N LYS A 97 -21.69 16.29 3.21
CA LYS A 97 -20.74 15.20 3.49
C LYS A 97 -20.41 14.39 2.24
N GLU A 98 -21.42 13.93 1.51
CA GLU A 98 -21.27 13.11 0.32
C GLU A 98 -20.55 13.85 -0.82
N CYS A 99 -20.78 15.16 -1.00
CA CYS A 99 -20.04 15.96 -1.98
C CYS A 99 -18.53 16.03 -1.75
N GLY A 100 -18.05 15.73 -0.53
CA GLY A 100 -16.66 15.96 -0.15
C GLY A 100 -16.32 17.45 0.01
N PHE A 101 -17.34 18.32 0.08
CA PHE A 101 -17.22 19.73 0.44
C PHE A 101 -17.53 19.94 1.94
N THR A 102 -17.12 18.99 2.79
CA THR A 102 -17.22 19.07 4.26
C THR A 102 -16.39 20.21 4.87
N LYS A 103 -15.43 20.74 4.11
CA LYS A 103 -14.62 21.90 4.49
C LYS A 103 -14.10 22.60 3.24
N LEU A 104 -13.79 23.88 3.37
CA LEU A 104 -13.03 24.63 2.38
C LEU A 104 -11.59 24.08 2.30
N SER A 105 -11.17 23.65 1.10
CA SER A 105 -9.82 23.13 0.81
C SER A 105 -9.14 23.98 -0.26
N ILE A 106 -8.39 24.98 0.16
CA ILE A 106 -7.50 25.77 -0.70
C ILE A 106 -6.14 25.09 -0.76
N ARG A 107 -5.57 24.92 -1.96
CA ARG A 107 -4.25 24.31 -2.16
C ARG A 107 -3.48 24.99 -3.29
N VAL A 108 -2.21 25.31 -3.03
CA VAL A 108 -1.24 25.57 -4.10
C VAL A 108 -0.86 24.24 -4.75
N VAL A 109 -0.82 24.19 -6.08
CA VAL A 109 -0.55 23.01 -6.89
C VAL A 109 0.35 23.37 -8.08
N LYS A 110 1.13 22.40 -8.57
CA LYS A 110 2.00 22.62 -9.75
C LYS A 110 1.19 22.83 -11.04
N GLU A 111 0.09 22.10 -11.19
CA GLU A 111 -0.82 22.16 -12.33
C GLU A 111 -2.27 22.19 -11.84
N LEU A 112 -3.12 23.01 -12.46
CA LEU A 112 -4.55 23.11 -12.09
C LEU A 112 -5.31 21.80 -12.36
N VAL A 113 -4.92 21.12 -13.44
CA VAL A 113 -5.34 19.77 -13.82
C VAL A 113 -4.10 19.01 -14.27
N THR A 114 -3.82 17.87 -13.64
CA THR A 114 -2.62 17.05 -13.93
C THR A 114 -2.80 16.29 -15.23
N PHE A 115 -2.06 16.67 -16.28
CA PHE A 115 -2.27 16.15 -17.64
C PHE A 115 -1.40 14.92 -17.98
N SER A 116 -0.27 14.74 -17.30
CA SER A 116 0.52 13.49 -17.35
C SER A 116 0.89 13.07 -15.92
N PRO A 117 0.95 11.77 -15.60
CA PRO A 117 1.40 11.30 -14.29
C PRO A 117 2.91 11.50 -14.08
N HIS A 118 3.66 11.97 -15.09
CA HIS A 118 5.11 12.24 -15.02
C HIS A 118 5.35 13.65 -15.60
N PRO A 119 6.37 14.40 -15.13
CA PRO A 119 6.70 15.69 -15.74
C PRO A 119 7.07 15.51 -17.22
N LEU A 120 6.38 16.23 -18.11
CA LEU A 120 6.74 16.31 -19.52
C LEU A 120 8.05 17.09 -19.68
N LEU A 121 8.88 16.73 -20.66
CA LEU A 121 10.18 17.40 -20.90
C LEU A 121 10.01 18.90 -21.20
N LYS A 122 8.89 19.25 -21.85
CA LYS A 122 8.35 20.60 -21.97
C LYS A 122 6.85 20.50 -21.71
N SER A 123 6.32 21.19 -20.70
CA SER A 123 4.87 21.26 -20.48
C SER A 123 4.18 22.08 -21.57
N PRO A 124 2.96 21.72 -22.00
CA PRO A 124 2.22 22.48 -23.00
C PRO A 124 1.81 23.85 -22.45
N GLU A 125 2.14 24.90 -23.17
CA GLU A 125 1.80 26.29 -22.82
C GLU A 125 0.35 26.58 -23.25
N VAL A 126 -0.51 27.01 -22.34
CA VAL A 126 -1.95 27.26 -22.62
C VAL A 126 -2.17 28.45 -23.57
N SER A 127 -1.17 29.32 -23.75
CA SER A 127 -1.09 30.28 -24.86
C SER A 127 -1.18 29.62 -26.24
N ASN A 128 -0.81 28.34 -26.35
CA ASN A 128 -0.90 27.52 -27.56
C ASN A 128 -2.13 26.58 -27.56
N ALA A 129 -3.15 26.83 -26.72
CA ALA A 129 -4.39 26.05 -26.72
C ALA A 129 -5.17 26.15 -28.05
N GLY A 130 -6.13 25.25 -28.24
CA GLY A 130 -7.03 25.24 -29.41
C GLY A 130 -7.97 26.45 -29.41
N ARG A 131 -8.43 26.87 -30.59
CA ARG A 131 -9.33 28.02 -30.69
C ARG A 131 -10.68 27.68 -30.06
N HIS A 132 -11.12 28.48 -29.10
CA HIS A 132 -12.46 28.37 -28.53
C HIS A 132 -13.53 28.59 -29.61
N LEU A 133 -14.60 27.79 -29.54
CA LEU A 133 -15.84 27.98 -30.28
C LEU A 133 -16.97 28.13 -29.26
N SER A 134 -17.87 29.11 -29.45
CA SER A 134 -19.13 29.16 -28.70
C SER A 134 -19.98 27.90 -28.96
N ALA A 135 -20.93 27.59 -28.09
CA ALA A 135 -21.79 26.42 -28.28
C ALA A 135 -22.57 26.47 -29.60
N ALA A 136 -23.03 27.64 -30.04
CA ALA A 136 -23.65 27.83 -31.37
C ALA A 136 -22.70 27.55 -32.54
N GLU A 137 -21.44 28.04 -32.49
CA GLU A 137 -20.44 27.74 -33.52
C GLU A 137 -20.08 26.25 -33.55
N PHE A 138 -19.88 25.65 -32.37
CA PHE A 138 -19.59 24.23 -32.20
C PHE A 138 -20.74 23.36 -32.76
N HIS A 139 -21.99 23.68 -32.42
CA HIS A 139 -23.17 23.04 -33.00
C HIS A 139 -23.22 23.21 -34.52
N SER A 140 -22.96 24.42 -35.03
CA SER A 140 -22.99 24.71 -36.47
C SER A 140 -21.92 23.92 -37.24
N VAL A 141 -20.71 23.77 -36.70
CA VAL A 141 -19.65 22.95 -37.30
C VAL A 141 -20.06 21.47 -37.37
N LEU A 142 -20.63 20.91 -36.29
CA LEU A 142 -21.12 19.53 -36.28
C LEU A 142 -22.30 19.31 -37.25
N LEU A 143 -23.19 20.30 -37.38
CA LEU A 143 -24.33 20.29 -38.31
C LEU A 143 -23.87 20.38 -39.79
N HIS A 144 -22.85 21.17 -40.08
CA HIS A 144 -22.37 21.43 -41.44
C HIS A 144 -21.27 20.46 -41.91
N ALA A 145 -20.72 19.62 -41.04
CA ALA A 145 -19.71 18.62 -41.37
C ALA A 145 -20.05 17.78 -42.62
N GLY A 146 -21.30 17.31 -42.72
CA GLY A 146 -21.76 16.54 -43.89
C GLY A 146 -21.90 17.35 -45.19
N LYS A 147 -22.04 18.68 -45.12
CA LYS A 147 -22.20 19.57 -46.29
C LYS A 147 -20.88 20.07 -46.87
N LEU A 148 -19.76 19.89 -46.15
CA LEU A 148 -18.42 20.23 -46.64
C LEU A 148 -17.85 19.19 -47.61
N LEU A 149 -18.41 17.97 -47.62
CA LEU A 149 -17.99 16.88 -48.50
C LEU A 149 -18.50 17.02 -49.95
N ASP A 150 -19.55 17.81 -50.18
CA ASP A 150 -20.23 17.93 -51.48
C ASP A 150 -19.72 19.08 -52.38
N LYS A 151 -18.74 19.90 -51.94
CA LYS A 151 -18.48 21.22 -52.56
C LYS A 151 -17.05 21.64 -52.87
N GLU A 152 -16.02 20.97 -52.37
CA GLU A 152 -14.63 21.25 -52.74
C GLU A 152 -13.91 19.97 -53.20
N GLY A 153 -12.90 20.13 -54.04
CA GLY A 153 -12.33 19.04 -54.86
C GLY A 153 -11.51 17.99 -54.09
N PRO A 154 -11.11 16.91 -54.77
CA PRO A 154 -10.58 15.68 -54.15
C PRO A 154 -9.14 15.78 -53.62
N ASP A 155 -8.66 16.98 -53.27
CA ASP A 155 -7.31 17.21 -52.74
C ASP A 155 -7.39 18.06 -51.46
N VAL A 156 -6.79 17.58 -50.37
CA VAL A 156 -6.80 18.16 -49.01
C VAL A 156 -8.18 18.22 -48.29
N HIS A 157 -8.98 17.15 -48.31
CA HIS A 157 -10.06 16.98 -47.32
C HIS A 157 -9.50 16.73 -45.90
N LYS A 158 -9.43 17.77 -45.05
CA LYS A 158 -9.09 17.61 -43.63
C LYS A 158 -10.23 16.91 -42.87
N LYS A 159 -10.00 15.67 -42.44
CA LYS A 159 -10.97 14.85 -41.68
C LYS A 159 -11.42 15.56 -40.39
N LEU A 160 -12.73 15.70 -40.18
CA LEU A 160 -13.29 16.28 -38.95
C LEU A 160 -13.45 15.19 -37.88
N VAL A 161 -12.89 15.40 -36.69
CA VAL A 161 -12.99 14.47 -35.54
C VAL A 161 -13.35 15.21 -34.26
N LEU A 162 -14.00 14.51 -33.33
CA LEU A 162 -14.59 15.09 -32.11
C LEU A 162 -14.12 14.34 -30.86
N LEU A 163 -13.11 14.87 -30.17
CA LEU A 163 -12.43 14.23 -29.04
C LEU A 163 -13.10 14.54 -27.68
N ASP A 164 -13.50 13.50 -26.95
CA ASP A 164 -14.00 13.61 -25.58
C ASP A 164 -12.83 13.59 -24.57
N ALA A 165 -12.53 14.71 -23.92
CA ALA A 165 -11.44 14.81 -22.96
C ALA A 165 -11.85 14.42 -21.51
N ARG A 166 -12.90 13.61 -21.36
CA ARG A 166 -13.44 13.15 -20.07
C ARG A 166 -12.97 11.74 -19.69
N ASN A 167 -13.28 11.31 -18.47
CA ASN A 167 -13.03 9.93 -18.02
C ASN A 167 -14.22 9.04 -18.44
N LEU A 168 -14.01 7.73 -18.61
CA LEU A 168 -15.04 6.80 -19.08
C LEU A 168 -16.34 6.79 -18.24
N TYR A 169 -16.28 7.06 -16.93
CA TYR A 169 -17.50 7.17 -16.10
C TYR A 169 -18.32 8.44 -16.40
N GLU A 170 -17.74 9.45 -17.04
CA GLU A 170 -18.43 10.66 -17.48
C GLU A 170 -19.06 10.47 -18.88
N THR A 171 -18.47 9.64 -19.74
CA THR A 171 -18.91 9.42 -21.13
C THR A 171 -20.03 8.39 -21.29
N ARG A 172 -20.19 7.47 -20.33
CA ARG A 172 -21.29 6.49 -20.26
C ARG A 172 -22.67 7.13 -20.19
N ILE A 173 -22.81 8.14 -19.33
CA ILE A 173 -24.12 8.71 -19.00
C ILE A 173 -24.56 9.79 -19.98
N GLY A 174 -23.62 10.41 -20.70
CA GLY A 174 -23.92 11.32 -21.79
C GLY A 174 -22.70 11.71 -22.61
N LYS A 175 -22.85 11.82 -23.93
CA LYS A 175 -21.80 12.21 -24.89
C LYS A 175 -22.38 12.79 -26.18
N PHE A 176 -21.53 13.42 -26.99
CA PHE A 176 -21.92 13.91 -28.32
C PHE A 176 -22.11 12.76 -29.31
N GLN A 177 -23.26 12.73 -29.97
CA GLN A 177 -23.63 11.81 -31.04
C GLN A 177 -23.92 12.62 -32.32
N THR A 178 -23.14 12.36 -33.36
CA THR A 178 -23.15 13.14 -34.61
C THR A 178 -23.09 12.21 -35.82
N PRO A 179 -24.03 12.28 -36.77
CA PRO A 179 -24.11 11.30 -37.87
C PRO A 179 -22.96 11.41 -38.88
N ASN A 180 -22.29 12.58 -38.95
CA ASN A 180 -21.28 12.90 -39.96
C ASN A 180 -19.90 13.25 -39.37
N VAL A 181 -19.66 12.98 -38.07
CA VAL A 181 -18.39 13.28 -37.38
C VAL A 181 -18.05 12.14 -36.43
N GLU A 182 -16.81 11.67 -36.48
CA GLU A 182 -16.29 10.61 -35.62
C GLU A 182 -16.02 11.15 -34.21
N THR A 183 -16.83 10.70 -33.23
CA THR A 183 -16.56 10.96 -31.81
C THR A 183 -15.51 9.99 -31.29
N LEU A 184 -14.34 10.52 -30.93
CA LEU A 184 -13.25 9.77 -30.30
C LEU A 184 -13.45 9.79 -28.78
N ASP A 185 -13.78 8.63 -28.20
CA ASP A 185 -13.84 8.40 -26.75
C ASP A 185 -12.54 7.68 -26.32
N PRO A 186 -11.63 8.33 -25.57
CA PRO A 186 -10.38 7.72 -25.12
C PRO A 186 -10.51 6.61 -24.08
N GLU A 187 -11.72 6.39 -23.53
CA GLU A 187 -12.03 5.46 -22.44
C GLU A 187 -11.12 5.57 -21.19
N ILE A 188 -10.48 6.72 -20.99
CA ILE A 188 -9.49 6.90 -19.91
C ILE A 188 -10.10 6.79 -18.51
N ARG A 189 -9.34 6.20 -17.58
CA ARG A 189 -9.76 6.07 -16.17
C ARG A 189 -9.64 7.39 -15.43
N GLN A 190 -8.61 8.16 -15.76
CA GLN A 190 -8.26 9.45 -15.19
C GLN A 190 -7.66 10.34 -16.30
N TYR A 191 -7.91 11.65 -16.23
CA TYR A 191 -7.48 12.61 -17.26
C TYR A 191 -5.97 12.60 -17.55
N SER A 192 -5.13 12.23 -16.57
CA SER A 192 -3.67 12.12 -16.78
C SER A 192 -3.26 11.02 -17.77
N ASP A 193 -4.15 10.07 -18.07
CA ASP A 193 -3.90 9.02 -19.06
C ASP A 193 -4.09 9.54 -20.50
N LEU A 194 -4.76 10.71 -20.68
CA LEU A 194 -5.08 11.29 -21.98
C LEU A 194 -3.85 11.62 -22.82
N HIS A 195 -2.73 12.04 -22.20
CA HIS A 195 -1.51 12.35 -22.94
C HIS A 195 -1.00 11.11 -23.71
N SER A 196 -0.97 9.94 -23.08
CA SER A 196 -0.54 8.69 -23.71
C SER A 196 -1.51 8.23 -24.80
N TRP A 197 -2.82 8.49 -24.63
CA TRP A 197 -3.79 8.24 -25.69
C TRP A 197 -3.58 9.18 -26.89
N ILE A 198 -3.33 10.47 -26.65
CA ILE A 198 -2.98 11.45 -27.70
C ILE A 198 -1.66 11.10 -28.40
N ASP A 199 -0.68 10.57 -27.67
CA ASP A 199 0.58 10.07 -28.24
C ASP A 199 0.34 8.88 -29.15
N ASN A 200 -0.35 7.85 -28.67
CA ASN A 200 -0.65 6.63 -29.42
C ASN A 200 -1.54 6.89 -30.66
N ASN A 201 -2.44 7.89 -30.60
CA ASN A 201 -3.34 8.25 -31.71
C ASN A 201 -2.87 9.51 -32.48
N SER A 202 -1.59 9.88 -32.36
CA SER A 202 -1.04 11.07 -33.03
C SER A 202 -1.15 11.01 -34.56
N GLU A 203 -1.13 9.82 -35.17
CA GLU A 203 -1.33 9.66 -36.62
C GLU A 203 -2.79 9.95 -37.05
N GLN A 204 -3.79 9.52 -36.27
CA GLN A 204 -5.21 9.81 -36.51
C GLN A 204 -5.55 11.31 -36.33
N LEU A 205 -4.85 11.98 -35.42
CA LEU A 205 -5.05 13.41 -35.11
C LEU A 205 -4.28 14.35 -36.04
N ARG A 206 -3.24 13.90 -36.75
CA ARG A 206 -2.45 14.74 -37.67
C ARG A 206 -3.22 15.00 -38.97
N GLY A 207 -3.24 16.25 -39.43
CA GLY A 207 -3.99 16.70 -40.61
C GLY A 207 -5.50 16.85 -40.39
N SER A 208 -6.05 16.14 -39.40
CA SER A 208 -7.43 16.23 -38.96
C SER A 208 -7.76 17.61 -38.36
N CYS A 209 -9.03 18.01 -38.49
CA CYS A 209 -9.63 19.13 -37.78
C CYS A 209 -10.24 18.58 -36.48
N VAL A 210 -9.60 18.86 -35.35
CA VAL A 210 -9.93 18.26 -34.04
C VAL A 210 -10.80 19.22 -33.25
N LEU A 211 -12.10 18.95 -33.17
CA LEU A 211 -12.94 19.53 -32.12
C LEU A 211 -12.73 18.73 -30.84
N MET A 212 -12.79 19.38 -29.68
CA MET A 212 -12.82 18.68 -28.40
C MET A 212 -13.71 19.35 -27.37
N TYR A 213 -14.14 18.55 -26.39
CA TYR A 213 -14.97 19.01 -25.28
C TYR A 213 -14.64 18.27 -23.99
N CYS A 214 -15.06 18.89 -22.88
CA CYS A 214 -15.18 18.24 -21.59
C CYS A 214 -16.30 18.91 -20.79
N THR A 215 -16.57 18.45 -19.57
CA THR A 215 -17.66 18.90 -18.69
C THR A 215 -17.79 20.42 -18.56
N GLY A 216 -16.66 21.14 -18.40
CA GLY A 216 -16.65 22.57 -18.06
C GLY A 216 -15.57 23.43 -18.73
N GLY A 217 -14.85 22.89 -19.73
CA GLY A 217 -13.80 23.57 -20.50
C GLY A 217 -12.36 23.24 -20.08
N ILE A 218 -12.02 23.37 -18.80
CA ILE A 218 -10.62 23.38 -18.29
C ILE A 218 -9.68 22.25 -18.76
N ARG A 219 -10.19 21.03 -19.03
CA ARG A 219 -9.38 19.90 -19.52
C ARG A 219 -8.96 20.05 -20.98
N CYS A 220 -9.76 20.77 -21.78
CA CYS A 220 -9.46 21.01 -23.19
C CYS A 220 -8.31 21.99 -23.36
N GLU A 221 -8.12 22.95 -22.44
CA GLU A 221 -7.04 23.94 -22.51
C GLU A 221 -5.65 23.26 -22.59
N THR A 222 -5.32 22.41 -21.61
CA THR A 222 -4.04 21.70 -21.59
C THR A 222 -3.94 20.61 -22.67
N ALA A 223 -5.05 19.91 -22.98
CA ALA A 223 -5.05 18.84 -23.98
C ALA A 223 -4.91 19.36 -25.41
N SER A 224 -5.59 20.45 -25.75
CA SER A 224 -5.46 21.12 -27.05
C SER A 224 -4.09 21.78 -27.21
N ALA A 225 -3.57 22.43 -26.16
CA ALA A 225 -2.21 22.95 -26.14
C ALA A 225 -1.16 21.85 -26.34
N TYR A 226 -1.40 20.64 -25.80
CA TYR A 226 -0.52 19.49 -26.03
C TYR A 226 -0.59 18.97 -27.47
N ILE A 227 -1.79 18.81 -28.05
CA ILE A 227 -1.93 18.41 -29.45
C ILE A 227 -1.24 19.44 -30.36
N ARG A 228 -1.52 20.74 -30.18
CA ARG A 228 -0.86 21.82 -30.93
C ARG A 228 0.65 21.93 -30.66
N SER A 229 1.18 21.35 -29.57
CA SER A 229 2.63 21.32 -29.30
C SER A 229 3.41 20.27 -30.10
N LYS A 230 2.72 19.35 -30.79
CA LYS A 230 3.32 18.32 -31.66
C LYS A 230 3.78 18.85 -33.03
N GLY A 231 3.54 20.13 -33.33
CA GLY A 231 3.99 20.81 -34.55
C GLY A 231 3.13 20.49 -35.78
N ASP A 232 3.77 20.37 -36.93
CA ASP A 232 3.16 20.39 -38.25
C ASP A 232 2.06 19.33 -38.43
N GLY A 233 0.90 19.77 -38.92
CA GLY A 233 -0.32 19.00 -39.07
C GLY A 233 -1.22 18.98 -37.83
N PHE A 234 -0.83 19.58 -36.70
CA PHE A 234 -1.66 19.65 -35.48
C PHE A 234 -2.18 21.05 -35.16
N GLU A 235 -2.26 21.96 -36.14
CA GLU A 235 -2.67 23.36 -35.92
C GLU A 235 -4.18 23.51 -35.73
N ASN A 236 -4.94 22.61 -36.36
CA ASN A 236 -6.39 22.73 -36.60
C ASN A 236 -7.22 22.20 -35.42
N VAL A 237 -6.93 22.70 -34.21
CA VAL A 237 -7.54 22.24 -32.96
C VAL A 237 -8.50 23.30 -32.41
N PHE A 238 -9.72 22.86 -32.07
CA PHE A 238 -10.83 23.69 -31.62
C PHE A 238 -11.43 23.10 -30.33
N GLN A 239 -11.91 23.96 -29.43
CA GLN A 239 -12.46 23.52 -28.14
C GLN A 239 -13.77 24.22 -27.80
N LEU A 240 -14.72 23.47 -27.23
CA LEU A 240 -16.01 23.99 -26.78
C LEU A 240 -15.83 24.97 -25.61
N PHE A 241 -16.11 26.26 -25.84
CA PHE A 241 -16.03 27.29 -24.80
C PHE A 241 -16.97 26.97 -23.64
N GLY A 242 -16.44 26.97 -22.41
CA GLY A 242 -17.17 26.57 -21.22
C GLY A 242 -17.56 25.09 -21.14
N GLY A 243 -17.21 24.25 -22.13
CA GLY A 243 -17.51 22.82 -22.15
C GLY A 243 -19.00 22.49 -22.29
N ILE A 244 -19.34 21.22 -22.04
CA ILE A 244 -20.71 20.67 -22.20
C ILE A 244 -21.75 21.51 -21.43
N GLN A 245 -21.39 22.04 -20.26
CA GLN A 245 -22.32 22.85 -19.47
C GLN A 245 -22.86 24.06 -20.24
N ARG A 246 -22.00 24.89 -20.87
CA ARG A 246 -22.47 26.03 -21.68
C ARG A 246 -23.21 25.60 -22.95
N TYR A 247 -22.94 24.39 -23.45
CA TYR A 247 -23.66 23.82 -24.58
C TYR A 247 -25.09 23.40 -24.22
N LEU A 248 -25.31 22.73 -23.09
CA LEU A 248 -26.65 22.37 -22.61
C LEU A 248 -27.47 23.60 -22.15
N GLU A 249 -26.81 24.66 -21.68
CA GLU A 249 -27.46 25.94 -21.42
C GLU A 249 -27.98 26.62 -22.72
N GLN A 250 -27.31 26.42 -23.87
CA GLN A 250 -27.75 26.95 -25.17
C GLN A 250 -28.65 25.98 -25.96
N PHE A 251 -28.54 24.67 -25.71
CA PHE A 251 -29.34 23.61 -26.32
C PHE A 251 -29.95 22.70 -25.22
N PRO A 252 -31.04 23.13 -24.55
CA PRO A 252 -31.65 22.38 -23.43
C PRO A 252 -32.30 21.05 -23.85
N ASP A 253 -32.64 20.91 -25.14
CA ASP A 253 -33.03 19.66 -25.80
C ASP A 253 -31.83 18.70 -26.03
N GLY A 254 -30.63 19.14 -25.64
CA GLY A 254 -29.37 18.42 -25.78
C GLY A 254 -28.71 18.64 -27.14
N GLY A 255 -29.42 19.07 -28.18
CA GLY A 255 -28.88 19.12 -29.55
C GLY A 255 -28.18 17.81 -29.95
N PHE A 256 -26.87 17.88 -30.21
CA PHE A 256 -26.01 16.72 -30.49
C PHE A 256 -25.47 16.01 -29.23
N PHE A 257 -25.58 16.59 -28.04
CA PHE A 257 -25.23 15.92 -26.78
C PHE A 257 -26.44 15.12 -26.27
N LYS A 258 -26.28 13.80 -26.12
CA LYS A 258 -27.33 12.90 -25.64
C LYS A 258 -26.99 12.34 -24.27
N GLY A 259 -28.02 12.05 -23.47
CA GLY A 259 -27.89 11.67 -22.06
C GLY A 259 -27.58 12.84 -21.12
N LYS A 260 -26.93 12.55 -20.00
CA LYS A 260 -26.63 13.47 -18.89
C LYS A 260 -25.13 13.82 -18.81
N ASN A 261 -24.81 15.08 -18.57
CA ASN A 261 -23.45 15.55 -18.34
C ASN A 261 -23.04 15.34 -16.87
N PHE A 262 -22.05 14.49 -16.60
CA PHE A 262 -21.54 14.25 -15.23
C PHE A 262 -21.00 15.55 -14.60
N VAL A 263 -21.44 15.91 -13.38
CA VAL A 263 -20.97 17.10 -12.64
C VAL A 263 -20.36 16.74 -11.29
N PHE A 264 -19.37 17.53 -10.87
CA PHE A 264 -18.56 17.27 -9.67
C PHE A 264 -19.17 17.84 -8.38
N ASP A 265 -20.49 17.83 -8.28
CA ASP A 265 -21.30 18.33 -7.16
C ASP A 265 -22.51 17.43 -6.88
N HIS A 266 -23.35 17.82 -5.92
CA HIS A 266 -24.51 17.05 -5.44
C HIS A 266 -25.50 16.57 -6.51
N ARG A 267 -25.63 17.28 -7.64
CA ARG A 267 -26.52 16.86 -8.74
C ARG A 267 -26.03 15.58 -9.41
N VAL A 268 -24.72 15.31 -9.32
CA VAL A 268 -23.96 14.19 -9.91
C VAL A 268 -23.99 14.13 -11.44
N SER A 269 -25.11 14.47 -12.07
CA SER A 269 -25.23 14.75 -13.50
C SER A 269 -26.30 15.81 -13.76
N VAL A 270 -26.21 16.50 -14.90
CA VAL A 270 -27.26 17.42 -15.39
C VAL A 270 -27.68 17.00 -16.80
N GLY A 271 -28.97 16.79 -17.00
CA GLY A 271 -29.53 16.25 -18.24
C GLY A 271 -29.91 17.30 -19.27
N SER A 272 -29.97 16.85 -20.53
CA SER A 272 -30.95 17.39 -21.48
C SER A 272 -32.38 17.12 -20.98
N SER A 273 -33.38 17.86 -21.47
CA SER A 273 -34.80 17.49 -21.33
C SER A 273 -35.20 16.26 -22.17
N ASP A 274 -34.30 15.76 -23.01
CA ASP A 274 -34.41 14.47 -23.72
C ASP A 274 -34.21 13.31 -22.74
N ALA A 275 -35.26 12.50 -22.53
CA ALA A 275 -35.31 11.42 -21.54
C ALA A 275 -34.51 10.15 -21.91
N ASN A 276 -33.73 10.18 -22.99
CA ASN A 276 -32.93 9.05 -23.45
C ASN A 276 -31.73 8.74 -22.53
N ILE A 277 -31.94 7.79 -21.62
CA ILE A 277 -30.91 7.18 -20.74
C ILE A 277 -29.88 6.44 -21.61
N LEU A 278 -28.64 6.96 -21.69
CA LEU A 278 -27.53 6.30 -22.39
C LEU A 278 -26.75 5.30 -21.52
N GLY A 279 -26.76 5.48 -20.20
CA GLY A 279 -26.05 4.60 -19.27
C GLY A 279 -26.77 3.25 -19.09
N THR A 280 -26.01 2.21 -18.77
CA THR A 280 -26.54 0.88 -18.44
C THR A 280 -25.96 0.37 -17.11
N CYS A 281 -26.73 -0.46 -16.41
CA CYS A 281 -26.27 -1.13 -15.19
C CYS A 281 -25.20 -2.17 -15.51
N LEU A 282 -24.02 -2.04 -14.87
CA LEU A 282 -22.86 -2.92 -15.01
C LEU A 282 -23.16 -4.43 -14.79
N LEU A 283 -24.21 -4.76 -14.02
CA LEU A 283 -24.51 -6.14 -13.61
C LEU A 283 -25.72 -6.77 -14.34
N CYS A 284 -26.56 -5.99 -15.03
CA CYS A 284 -27.75 -6.51 -15.71
C CYS A 284 -28.12 -5.77 -17.01
N SER A 285 -27.28 -4.84 -17.46
CA SER A 285 -27.42 -4.03 -18.69
C SER A 285 -28.71 -3.20 -18.81
N SER A 286 -29.59 -3.18 -17.80
CA SER A 286 -30.79 -2.33 -17.79
C SER A 286 -30.40 -0.85 -17.92
N PRO A 287 -31.14 -0.01 -18.70
CA PRO A 287 -30.89 1.43 -18.77
C PRO A 287 -30.86 2.05 -17.37
N PHE A 288 -29.72 2.65 -17.02
CA PHE A 288 -29.46 3.26 -15.72
C PHE A 288 -28.26 4.19 -15.81
N ASP A 289 -28.45 5.48 -15.55
CA ASP A 289 -27.45 6.54 -15.70
C ASP A 289 -27.23 7.37 -14.41
N ASP A 290 -27.74 6.89 -13.27
CA ASP A 290 -27.54 7.53 -11.97
C ASP A 290 -26.29 7.00 -11.25
N TYR A 291 -25.55 7.92 -10.65
CA TYR A 291 -24.34 7.66 -9.85
C TYR A 291 -24.52 8.06 -8.37
N SER A 292 -25.74 8.42 -7.93
CA SER A 292 -26.02 8.89 -6.57
C SER A 292 -25.65 7.87 -5.48
N SER A 293 -25.82 6.56 -5.75
CA SER A 293 -25.35 5.47 -4.88
C SER A 293 -23.83 5.35 -4.78
N ARG A 294 -23.08 6.02 -5.67
CA ARG A 294 -21.61 6.13 -5.69
C ARG A 294 -20.89 4.79 -5.69
N SER A 295 -21.52 3.77 -6.28
CA SER A 295 -20.95 2.46 -6.55
C SER A 295 -19.59 2.57 -7.25
N ARG A 296 -18.61 1.78 -6.80
CA ARG A 296 -17.22 1.82 -7.26
C ARG A 296 -16.66 0.45 -7.55
N CYS A 297 -15.84 0.36 -8.59
CA CYS A 297 -15.07 -0.84 -8.87
C CYS A 297 -14.13 -1.19 -7.70
N THR A 298 -14.14 -2.45 -7.23
CA THR A 298 -13.27 -2.96 -6.16
C THR A 298 -11.79 -2.68 -6.46
N TYR A 299 -11.32 -3.01 -7.66
CA TYR A 299 -9.89 -2.96 -8.03
C TYR A 299 -9.31 -1.56 -8.29
N CYS A 300 -10.11 -0.63 -8.83
CA CYS A 300 -9.60 0.68 -9.28
C CYS A 300 -10.36 1.89 -8.69
N ARG A 301 -11.44 1.66 -7.93
CA ARG A 301 -12.29 2.67 -7.27
C ARG A 301 -12.93 3.71 -8.21
N MET A 302 -12.85 3.52 -9.54
CA MET A 302 -13.63 4.26 -10.53
C MET A 302 -15.14 4.05 -10.29
N LEU A 303 -15.95 5.08 -10.54
CA LEU A 303 -17.41 5.00 -10.43
C LEU A 303 -17.97 4.03 -11.48
N VAL A 304 -18.97 3.23 -11.08
CA VAL A 304 -19.68 2.28 -11.95
C VAL A 304 -21.19 2.40 -11.76
N LEU A 305 -21.93 2.25 -12.86
CA LEU A 305 -23.40 2.34 -12.87
C LEU A 305 -23.97 1.01 -12.37
N VAL A 306 -24.78 1.05 -11.31
CA VAL A 306 -25.43 -0.15 -10.76
C VAL A 306 -26.83 0.25 -10.32
N CYS A 307 -27.87 -0.31 -10.94
CA CYS A 307 -29.25 0.00 -10.59
C CYS A 307 -29.61 -0.53 -9.18
N ASP A 308 -30.61 0.06 -8.53
CA ASP A 308 -30.92 -0.22 -7.11
C ASP A 308 -31.30 -1.68 -6.83
N CYS A 309 -31.85 -2.37 -7.85
CA CYS A 309 -32.12 -3.81 -7.81
C CYS A 309 -30.84 -4.66 -7.77
N CYS A 310 -29.75 -4.18 -8.35
CA CYS A 310 -28.43 -4.83 -8.35
C CYS A 310 -27.57 -4.39 -7.16
N GLN A 311 -27.71 -3.14 -6.69
CA GLN A 311 -27.03 -2.67 -5.46
C GLN A 311 -27.38 -3.51 -4.23
N LYS A 312 -28.62 -4.03 -4.17
CA LYS A 312 -29.08 -4.93 -3.10
C LYS A 312 -28.58 -6.38 -3.23
N LYS A 313 -27.96 -6.74 -4.35
CA LYS A 313 -27.54 -8.12 -4.69
C LYS A 313 -26.02 -8.34 -4.63
N SER A 314 -25.21 -7.30 -4.76
CA SER A 314 -23.75 -7.39 -4.63
C SER A 314 -23.17 -6.18 -3.94
N THR A 315 -22.20 -6.40 -3.06
CA THR A 315 -21.36 -5.36 -2.43
C THR A 315 -20.06 -5.11 -3.21
N GLN A 316 -19.73 -5.97 -4.19
CA GLN A 316 -18.55 -5.89 -5.02
C GLN A 316 -18.90 -5.62 -6.49
N TYR A 317 -18.11 -4.77 -7.16
CA TYR A 317 -18.32 -4.40 -8.55
C TYR A 317 -16.99 -4.33 -9.31
N ILE A 318 -16.98 -4.63 -10.61
CA ILE A 318 -15.77 -4.56 -11.44
C ILE A 318 -16.08 -3.81 -12.71
N CYS A 319 -15.47 -2.64 -12.91
CA CYS A 319 -15.65 -1.90 -14.14
C CYS A 319 -15.15 -2.69 -15.36
N GLU A 320 -15.80 -2.46 -16.47
CA GLU A 320 -15.53 -2.82 -17.85
C GLU A 320 -14.03 -2.81 -18.17
N LEU A 321 -13.33 -1.69 -17.94
CA LEU A 321 -11.88 -1.61 -18.16
C LEU A 321 -11.05 -2.56 -17.28
N CYS A 322 -11.55 -2.98 -16.12
CA CYS A 322 -10.92 -4.01 -15.29
C CYS A 322 -11.31 -5.43 -15.74
N GLN A 323 -12.53 -5.64 -16.24
CA GLN A 323 -12.95 -6.90 -16.87
C GLN A 323 -12.14 -7.17 -18.15
N ILE A 324 -12.03 -6.17 -19.03
CA ILE A 324 -11.17 -6.15 -20.24
C ILE A 324 -9.70 -6.41 -19.87
N ASN A 325 -9.22 -5.81 -18.77
CA ASN A 325 -7.87 -6.06 -18.24
C ASN A 325 -7.78 -7.33 -17.35
N GLY A 326 -8.68 -8.30 -17.52
CA GLY A 326 -8.59 -9.64 -16.93
C GLY A 326 -8.70 -9.70 -15.40
N LYS A 327 -9.55 -8.88 -14.77
CA LYS A 327 -9.84 -8.99 -13.32
C LYS A 327 -11.11 -9.79 -13.06
N PRO A 328 -11.03 -10.90 -12.29
CA PRO A 328 -12.13 -11.85 -12.13
C PRO A 328 -13.26 -11.28 -11.26
N VAL A 329 -14.50 -11.59 -11.63
CA VAL A 329 -15.67 -11.42 -10.76
C VAL A 329 -15.72 -12.63 -9.82
N GLU A 330 -15.67 -12.39 -8.51
CA GLU A 330 -16.03 -13.42 -7.53
C GLU A 330 -17.55 -13.65 -7.59
N SER A 331 -17.95 -14.83 -8.08
CA SER A 331 -19.35 -15.22 -8.17
C SER A 331 -19.87 -15.72 -6.83
N VAL A 332 -20.81 -15.00 -6.22
CA VAL A 332 -21.65 -15.54 -5.14
C VAL A 332 -22.50 -16.68 -5.71
N PRO A 333 -22.52 -17.88 -5.12
CA PRO A 333 -23.25 -19.01 -5.67
C PRO A 333 -24.77 -18.77 -5.62
N PHE A 334 -25.43 -18.92 -6.76
CA PHE A 334 -26.87 -19.10 -6.87
C PHE A 334 -27.17 -20.57 -7.17
N ILE A 335 -28.28 -21.08 -6.62
CA ILE A 335 -28.77 -22.44 -6.88
C ILE A 335 -29.39 -22.50 -8.29
N GLU A 336 -29.24 -23.64 -8.95
CA GLU A 336 -29.27 -23.82 -10.42
C GLU A 336 -30.65 -23.66 -11.08
N ASN A 337 -30.65 -23.27 -12.37
CA ASN A 337 -31.07 -24.14 -13.49
C ASN A 337 -30.86 -23.48 -14.88
N ASP A 338 -30.23 -24.25 -15.78
CA ASP A 338 -30.20 -24.20 -17.26
C ASP A 338 -29.51 -23.04 -18.05
N GLU A 339 -29.06 -23.37 -19.28
CA GLU A 339 -28.04 -22.70 -20.15
C GLU A 339 -28.61 -22.24 -21.54
N PRO A 340 -27.82 -21.87 -22.58
CA PRO A 340 -26.83 -20.76 -22.81
C PRO A 340 -27.20 -19.94 -24.11
N PRO A 341 -26.33 -19.22 -24.92
CA PRO A 341 -24.92 -18.79 -24.86
C PRO A 341 -24.77 -17.22 -24.92
N GLU A 342 -23.93 -16.42 -25.64
CA GLU A 342 -22.93 -16.55 -26.75
C GLU A 342 -21.90 -15.36 -26.76
N LEU A 343 -21.30 -14.96 -27.90
CA LEU A 343 -20.17 -13.97 -28.04
C LEU A 343 -20.43 -12.87 -29.13
N SER A 344 -19.69 -11.75 -29.29
CA SER A 344 -18.28 -11.63 -29.81
C SER A 344 -17.82 -10.16 -30.09
N ILE A 345 -16.59 -9.93 -30.64
CA ILE A 345 -15.86 -8.62 -30.80
C ILE A 345 -15.11 -8.47 -32.16
N PRO A 346 -14.92 -7.25 -32.71
CA PRO A 346 -13.70 -6.79 -33.48
C PRO A 346 -13.32 -5.27 -33.28
N ILE A 347 -12.29 -4.60 -33.87
CA ILE A 347 -10.82 -4.83 -34.08
C ILE A 347 -10.09 -3.46 -34.45
N GLU A 348 -8.79 -3.45 -34.85
CA GLU A 348 -7.78 -2.34 -34.93
C GLU A 348 -7.64 -1.62 -36.34
N PRO A 349 -6.49 -1.09 -36.93
CA PRO A 349 -5.09 -0.77 -36.44
C PRO A 349 -4.17 0.38 -37.07
N GLU A 350 -3.01 0.70 -36.39
CA GLU A 350 -1.58 1.10 -36.78
C GLU A 350 -1.23 2.19 -37.90
N ALA A 351 -0.01 2.62 -38.37
CA ALA A 351 1.46 2.27 -38.20
C ALA A 351 2.59 3.20 -38.87
N VAL A 352 3.65 3.60 -38.12
CA VAL A 352 5.15 3.38 -38.31
C VAL A 352 6.09 4.29 -39.20
N LEU A 353 7.33 4.65 -38.72
CA LEU A 353 8.68 4.61 -39.43
C LEU A 353 9.96 5.21 -38.69
N THR A 354 11.17 4.88 -39.21
CA THR A 354 12.64 4.99 -38.80
C THR A 354 13.37 6.37 -38.91
N SER A 355 14.66 6.69 -38.58
CA SER A 355 15.87 6.20 -37.79
C SER A 355 16.96 7.38 -37.75
N ASP A 356 18.32 7.39 -37.60
CA ASP A 356 19.50 6.46 -37.46
C ASP A 356 20.88 7.17 -37.10
N ASN A 357 21.91 6.44 -36.58
CA ASN A 357 23.43 6.59 -36.56
C ASN A 357 24.20 7.96 -36.28
N ALA A 358 25.51 8.09 -35.90
CA ALA A 358 26.72 7.21 -35.71
C ALA A 358 27.85 7.79 -34.78
N ALA A 359 28.82 6.93 -34.34
CA ALA A 359 30.28 7.20 -34.05
C ALA A 359 30.79 8.00 -32.79
N PHE A 360 32.09 8.03 -32.37
CA PHE A 360 33.07 6.93 -32.03
C PHE A 360 34.40 7.35 -31.27
N SER A 361 34.59 7.00 -29.96
CA SER A 361 35.88 6.66 -29.24
C SER A 361 37.00 7.74 -28.92
N PRO A 362 38.14 7.44 -28.20
CA PRO A 362 38.28 7.66 -26.72
C PRO A 362 39.61 8.28 -26.16
N GLN A 363 39.60 8.82 -24.91
CA GLN A 363 40.80 9.00 -24.01
C GLN A 363 40.42 9.05 -22.49
N ILE A 364 41.39 8.77 -21.60
CA ILE A 364 41.28 8.72 -20.11
C ILE A 364 42.63 9.20 -19.48
N PRO A 365 42.65 10.14 -18.50
CA PRO A 365 42.98 9.76 -17.11
C PRO A 365 42.27 10.55 -15.96
N TRP A 366 42.24 9.89 -14.79
CA TRP A 366 41.68 10.22 -13.47
C TRP A 366 41.38 11.66 -13.02
N SER A 367 40.25 11.79 -12.31
CA SER A 367 40.09 12.64 -11.11
C SER A 367 39.07 12.04 -10.12
N ASN A 368 39.11 12.45 -8.84
CA ASN A 368 38.30 11.87 -7.76
C ASN A 368 36.77 12.02 -7.96
N GLY A 369 36.00 11.00 -7.58
CA GLY A 369 34.53 11.05 -7.54
C GLY A 369 33.90 9.90 -6.75
N ILE A 370 32.81 10.18 -6.04
CA ILE A 370 32.02 9.17 -5.32
C ILE A 370 31.33 8.26 -6.35
N SER A 371 31.56 6.95 -6.26
CA SER A 371 31.08 5.99 -7.26
C SER A 371 29.55 5.81 -7.22
N SER A 372 28.86 6.33 -8.24
CA SER A 372 27.48 5.94 -8.52
C SER A 372 27.46 4.51 -9.07
N LEU A 373 26.83 3.57 -8.36
CA LEU A 373 26.72 2.17 -8.79
C LEU A 373 26.10 2.06 -10.20
N ARG A 374 26.77 1.32 -11.09
CA ARG A 374 26.24 1.07 -12.44
C ARG A 374 24.99 0.21 -12.36
N LYS A 375 23.93 0.60 -13.06
CA LYS A 375 22.76 -0.24 -13.26
C LYS A 375 23.10 -1.55 -13.97
N LEU A 376 22.27 -2.56 -13.74
CA LEU A 376 22.28 -3.84 -14.45
C LEU A 376 21.64 -3.68 -15.84
N ARG A 377 22.25 -4.22 -16.90
CA ARG A 377 21.60 -4.31 -18.23
C ARG A 377 20.94 -5.68 -18.39
N ILE A 378 19.63 -5.74 -18.60
CA ILE A 378 18.88 -7.00 -18.68
C ILE A 378 18.26 -7.14 -20.08
N LEU A 379 18.52 -8.27 -20.75
CA LEU A 379 17.92 -8.58 -22.05
C LEU A 379 16.56 -9.25 -21.87
N CYS A 380 15.51 -8.70 -22.49
CA CYS A 380 14.12 -9.08 -22.27
C CYS A 380 13.52 -9.84 -23.48
N LEU A 381 13.14 -11.11 -23.27
CA LEU A 381 12.55 -12.00 -24.27
C LEU A 381 11.02 -12.13 -24.06
N HIS A 382 10.25 -11.83 -25.10
CA HIS A 382 8.77 -11.88 -25.06
C HIS A 382 8.20 -13.30 -25.20
N GLY A 383 6.90 -13.49 -24.94
CA GLY A 383 6.20 -14.76 -25.12
C GLY A 383 5.85 -15.11 -26.57
N PHE A 384 5.10 -16.19 -26.76
CA PHE A 384 4.61 -16.64 -28.07
C PHE A 384 3.65 -15.61 -28.72
N ARG A 385 3.73 -15.47 -30.06
CA ARG A 385 2.97 -14.50 -30.89
C ARG A 385 2.98 -13.06 -30.36
N GLN A 386 4.12 -12.62 -29.83
CA GLN A 386 4.33 -11.27 -29.29
C GLN A 386 5.47 -10.56 -30.03
N ASN A 387 5.83 -9.34 -29.61
CA ASN A 387 6.97 -8.60 -30.13
C ASN A 387 7.59 -7.71 -29.03
N SER A 388 8.77 -7.15 -29.28
CA SER A 388 9.50 -6.30 -28.32
C SER A 388 8.72 -5.09 -27.84
N SER A 389 7.94 -4.44 -28.73
CA SER A 389 7.14 -3.27 -28.40
C SER A 389 5.99 -3.60 -27.44
N SER A 390 5.18 -4.61 -27.77
CA SER A 390 4.07 -5.07 -26.92
C SER A 390 4.55 -5.64 -25.58
N PHE A 391 5.77 -6.20 -25.51
CA PHE A 391 6.36 -6.65 -24.24
C PHE A 391 6.94 -5.50 -23.41
N ARG A 392 7.60 -4.51 -24.03
CA ARG A 392 8.01 -3.26 -23.38
C ARG A 392 6.81 -2.51 -22.78
N GLY A 393 5.69 -2.45 -23.49
CA GLY A 393 4.44 -1.85 -23.01
C GLY A 393 3.90 -2.55 -21.76
N ARG A 394 3.70 -3.87 -21.80
CA ARG A 394 3.21 -4.67 -20.65
C ARG A 394 4.16 -4.64 -19.45
N THR A 395 5.47 -4.52 -19.68
CA THR A 395 6.48 -4.43 -18.60
C THR A 395 6.80 -3.00 -18.15
N ALA A 396 6.13 -1.97 -18.67
CA ALA A 396 6.41 -0.57 -18.32
C ALA A 396 6.31 -0.27 -16.81
N SER A 397 5.40 -0.93 -16.09
CA SER A 397 5.29 -0.85 -14.62
C SER A 397 6.54 -1.40 -13.91
N LEU A 398 7.05 -2.54 -14.39
CA LEU A 398 8.28 -3.18 -13.90
C LEU A 398 9.49 -2.28 -14.18
N ALA A 399 9.66 -1.85 -15.44
CA ALA A 399 10.72 -0.95 -15.87
C ALA A 399 10.74 0.34 -15.03
N LYS A 400 9.57 0.96 -14.80
CA LYS A 400 9.45 2.17 -13.97
C LYS A 400 9.87 1.96 -12.52
N LYS A 401 9.62 0.78 -11.94
CA LYS A 401 9.99 0.45 -10.55
C LYS A 401 11.43 -0.04 -10.41
N LEU A 402 12.02 -0.60 -11.46
CA LEU A 402 13.43 -1.02 -11.51
C LEU A 402 14.38 0.06 -12.08
N LYS A 403 13.87 1.21 -12.56
CA LYS A 403 14.63 2.24 -13.31
C LYS A 403 15.93 2.75 -12.68
N ASN A 404 16.12 2.60 -11.36
CA ASN A 404 17.31 3.00 -10.62
C ASN A 404 18.33 1.85 -10.42
N ILE A 405 17.93 0.61 -10.74
CA ILE A 405 18.63 -0.65 -10.44
C ILE A 405 19.03 -1.34 -11.77
N ALA A 406 18.13 -1.36 -12.74
CA ALA A 406 18.32 -2.02 -14.03
C ALA A 406 17.74 -1.23 -15.21
N ASP A 407 18.39 -1.35 -16.37
CA ASP A 407 17.90 -0.93 -17.67
C ASP A 407 17.47 -2.15 -18.48
N LEU A 408 16.21 -2.20 -18.92
CA LEU A 408 15.63 -3.32 -19.65
C LEU A 408 15.73 -3.11 -21.18
N VAL A 409 16.29 -4.09 -21.89
CA VAL A 409 16.56 -4.05 -23.34
C VAL A 409 15.72 -5.12 -24.05
N PHE A 410 14.80 -4.70 -24.91
CA PHE A 410 13.80 -5.58 -25.53
C PHE A 410 14.16 -5.92 -26.98
N VAL A 411 14.06 -7.19 -27.36
CA VAL A 411 14.31 -7.69 -28.72
C VAL A 411 13.11 -8.50 -29.25
N ASN A 412 12.98 -8.59 -30.57
CA ASN A 412 12.04 -9.51 -31.22
C ASN A 412 12.69 -10.90 -31.29
N ALA A 413 11.89 -11.96 -31.25
CA ALA A 413 12.32 -13.29 -31.66
C ALA A 413 12.49 -13.38 -33.19
N PRO A 414 13.32 -14.29 -33.73
CA PRO A 414 13.62 -14.31 -35.17
C PRO A 414 12.53 -14.95 -36.04
N HIS A 415 11.65 -15.79 -35.49
CA HIS A 415 10.59 -16.46 -36.26
C HIS A 415 9.37 -15.56 -36.36
N GLU A 416 9.14 -14.96 -37.52
CA GLU A 416 7.91 -14.23 -37.83
C GLU A 416 6.79 -15.21 -38.18
N LEU A 417 5.58 -14.97 -37.65
CA LEU A 417 4.45 -15.88 -37.78
C LEU A 417 3.29 -15.26 -38.58
N PRO A 418 2.60 -16.05 -39.43
CA PRO A 418 1.46 -15.59 -40.22
C PRO A 418 0.27 -15.20 -39.34
N PHE A 419 -0.63 -14.37 -39.89
CA PHE A 419 -1.88 -14.00 -39.24
C PHE A 419 -2.89 -15.12 -39.41
N ILE A 420 -3.61 -15.48 -38.34
CA ILE A 420 -4.56 -16.59 -38.34
C ILE A 420 -5.97 -16.01 -38.19
N TYR A 421 -6.90 -16.41 -39.06
CA TYR A 421 -8.32 -16.06 -38.94
C TYR A 421 -9.21 -17.30 -38.94
N GLN A 422 -10.38 -17.18 -38.30
CA GLN A 422 -11.39 -18.24 -38.24
C GLN A 422 -12.71 -17.66 -38.79
N PRO A 423 -13.26 -18.21 -39.89
CA PRO A 423 -14.58 -17.81 -40.38
C PRO A 423 -15.69 -18.09 -39.35
N SER A 424 -16.68 -17.22 -39.28
CA SER A 424 -17.84 -17.41 -38.41
C SER A 424 -18.71 -18.57 -38.93
N LEU A 425 -18.82 -19.64 -38.15
CA LEU A 425 -19.82 -20.69 -38.36
C LEU A 425 -21.18 -20.18 -37.88
N ALA A 426 -22.15 -20.09 -38.79
CA ALA A 426 -23.52 -19.78 -38.44
C ALA A 426 -24.17 -20.96 -37.68
N ASN A 427 -25.02 -20.65 -36.70
CA ASN A 427 -25.69 -21.67 -35.88
C ASN A 427 -26.53 -22.65 -36.74
N PRO A 428 -26.56 -23.97 -36.45
CA PRO A 428 -27.09 -24.98 -37.39
C PRO A 428 -28.62 -25.00 -37.61
N THR A 429 -29.34 -24.01 -37.07
CA THR A 429 -30.81 -23.98 -36.99
C THR A 429 -31.41 -22.74 -37.64
N TYR A 430 -31.13 -22.49 -38.92
CA TYR A 430 -32.15 -22.17 -39.95
C TYR A 430 -31.54 -22.21 -41.36
N CYS A 431 -32.41 -22.43 -42.37
CA CYS A 431 -32.13 -22.30 -43.81
C CYS A 431 -30.98 -23.13 -44.42
N ALA A 432 -31.34 -24.32 -44.91
CA ALA A 432 -30.79 -24.76 -46.20
C ALA A 432 -31.12 -23.73 -47.30
N LEU A 433 -30.36 -23.75 -48.41
CA LEU A 433 -30.45 -22.85 -49.58
C LEU A 433 -29.83 -21.45 -49.42
N SER A 434 -28.50 -21.37 -49.26
CA SER A 434 -27.69 -20.54 -50.18
C SER A 434 -26.22 -21.00 -50.19
N SER A 435 -25.56 -20.89 -51.35
CA SER A 435 -24.12 -21.13 -51.50
C SER A 435 -23.35 -19.82 -51.31
N VAL A 436 -23.09 -19.45 -50.06
CA VAL A 436 -22.29 -18.27 -49.73
C VAL A 436 -20.79 -18.61 -49.89
N PRO A 437 -19.99 -17.83 -50.65
CA PRO A 437 -18.55 -18.05 -50.75
C PRO A 437 -17.87 -17.73 -49.40
N PRO A 438 -16.71 -18.34 -49.09
CA PRO A 438 -15.99 -18.05 -47.85
C PRO A 438 -15.63 -16.57 -47.75
N SER A 439 -15.74 -16.01 -46.55
CA SER A 439 -15.40 -14.61 -46.27
C SER A 439 -13.94 -14.31 -46.65
N PRO A 440 -13.66 -13.23 -47.40
CA PRO A 440 -12.29 -12.87 -47.75
C PRO A 440 -11.46 -12.58 -46.48
N PRO A 441 -10.14 -12.86 -46.51
CA PRO A 441 -9.27 -12.54 -45.38
C PRO A 441 -9.24 -11.03 -45.11
N PRO A 442 -9.00 -10.60 -43.85
CA PRO A 442 -8.90 -9.18 -43.52
C PRO A 442 -7.80 -8.46 -44.32
N PRO A 443 -7.94 -7.15 -44.60
CA PRO A 443 -6.89 -6.39 -45.29
C PRO A 443 -5.61 -6.38 -44.47
N SER A 444 -4.48 -6.79 -45.07
CA SER A 444 -3.16 -6.90 -44.41
C SER A 444 -2.46 -5.56 -44.12
N ARG A 445 -3.11 -4.42 -44.35
CA ARG A 445 -2.59 -3.12 -43.93
C ARG A 445 -2.70 -3.01 -42.40
N ASN A 446 -1.64 -2.49 -41.80
CA ASN A 446 -1.55 -2.13 -40.38
C ASN A 446 -1.59 -3.31 -39.38
N CYS A 447 -1.40 -4.56 -39.80
CA CYS A 447 -1.33 -5.68 -38.84
C CYS A 447 0.06 -5.81 -38.18
N SER A 448 0.15 -5.59 -36.87
CA SER A 448 1.42 -5.63 -36.13
C SER A 448 2.03 -7.04 -36.09
N LYS A 449 3.20 -7.23 -36.73
CA LYS A 449 3.94 -8.50 -36.84
C LYS A 449 4.08 -9.23 -35.50
N LYS A 450 3.83 -10.54 -35.52
CA LYS A 450 3.93 -11.45 -34.36
C LYS A 450 5.14 -12.36 -34.52
N PHE A 451 5.90 -12.58 -33.45
CA PHE A 451 7.10 -13.40 -33.45
C PHE A 451 7.05 -14.48 -32.36
N ALA A 452 7.87 -15.52 -32.51
CA ALA A 452 8.06 -16.59 -31.54
C ALA A 452 9.54 -17.01 -31.43
N TRP A 453 9.93 -17.52 -30.26
CA TRP A 453 11.28 -18.05 -30.02
C TRP A 453 11.42 -19.51 -30.50
N LEU A 454 10.29 -20.21 -30.61
CA LEU A 454 10.20 -21.59 -31.03
C LEU A 454 8.99 -21.75 -31.94
N THR A 455 9.02 -22.76 -32.79
CA THR A 455 7.98 -23.01 -33.80
C THR A 455 7.47 -24.44 -33.73
N SER A 456 6.32 -24.70 -34.36
CA SER A 456 5.86 -26.07 -34.60
C SER A 456 6.85 -26.78 -35.53
N PRO A 457 7.09 -28.10 -35.40
CA PRO A 457 7.85 -28.90 -36.37
C PRO A 457 7.25 -28.90 -37.79
N ALA A 458 6.00 -28.45 -37.97
CA ALA A 458 5.37 -28.25 -39.28
C ALA A 458 5.65 -26.86 -39.90
N PHE A 459 6.36 -25.97 -39.19
CA PHE A 459 6.60 -24.59 -39.64
C PHE A 459 7.65 -24.54 -40.76
N ASN A 460 7.17 -24.38 -41.99
CA ASN A 460 7.97 -24.43 -43.22
C ASN A 460 8.85 -23.20 -43.49
N GLY A 461 8.98 -22.26 -42.54
CA GLY A 461 9.85 -21.08 -42.65
C GLY A 461 9.42 -20.02 -43.68
N LYS A 462 8.24 -20.12 -44.29
CA LYS A 462 7.76 -19.12 -45.26
C LYS A 462 7.38 -17.81 -44.55
N SER A 463 8.24 -16.81 -44.69
CA SER A 463 7.95 -15.43 -44.29
C SER A 463 6.87 -14.82 -45.19
N GLY A 464 5.66 -14.65 -44.67
CA GLY A 464 4.55 -13.97 -45.34
C GLY A 464 3.68 -13.21 -44.35
N ALA A 465 3.26 -12.00 -44.72
CA ALA A 465 2.26 -11.23 -43.96
C ALA A 465 0.82 -11.63 -44.34
N ASP A 466 0.67 -12.87 -44.79
CA ASP A 466 -0.55 -13.43 -45.35
C ASP A 466 -1.41 -14.07 -44.25
N TRP A 467 -2.69 -14.22 -44.56
CA TRP A 467 -3.69 -14.77 -43.64
C TRP A 467 -3.92 -16.26 -43.90
N GLU A 468 -3.58 -17.09 -42.91
CA GLU A 468 -3.91 -18.52 -42.90
C GLU A 468 -5.25 -18.74 -42.16
N MET A 469 -6.06 -19.67 -42.65
CA MET A 469 -7.27 -20.09 -41.93
C MET A 469 -6.90 -21.00 -40.77
N ALA A 470 -7.60 -20.89 -39.65
CA ALA A 470 -7.43 -21.80 -38.53
C ALA A 470 -7.99 -23.19 -38.87
N ASP A 471 -7.14 -24.22 -38.84
CA ASP A 471 -7.53 -25.64 -39.05
C ASP A 471 -8.47 -26.20 -37.96
N GLY A 472 -8.66 -25.46 -36.86
CA GLY A 472 -9.57 -25.80 -35.77
C GLY A 472 -9.68 -24.66 -34.75
N PRO A 473 -10.42 -24.86 -33.65
CA PRO A 473 -10.48 -23.91 -32.53
C PRO A 473 -9.08 -23.63 -31.96
N PHE A 474 -8.85 -22.40 -31.50
CA PHE A 474 -7.57 -22.01 -30.91
C PHE A 474 -7.30 -22.78 -29.59
N ASP A 475 -6.34 -23.71 -29.63
CA ASP A 475 -5.87 -24.47 -28.46
C ASP A 475 -5.00 -23.58 -27.55
N PRO A 476 -5.40 -23.31 -26.29
CA PRO A 476 -4.60 -22.55 -25.34
C PRO A 476 -3.23 -23.18 -25.05
N LEU A 477 -3.08 -24.51 -25.22
CA LEU A 477 -1.87 -25.27 -24.91
C LEU A 477 -0.91 -25.41 -26.12
N GLN A 478 -1.25 -24.83 -27.28
CA GLN A 478 -0.47 -24.93 -28.53
C GLN A 478 1.00 -24.52 -28.38
N TYR A 479 1.33 -23.68 -27.40
CA TYR A 479 2.71 -23.24 -27.13
C TYR A 479 3.61 -24.38 -26.60
N MET A 480 3.07 -25.42 -25.95
CA MET A 480 3.86 -26.57 -25.45
C MET A 480 4.37 -27.46 -26.58
N GLN A 481 3.71 -27.42 -27.74
CA GLN A 481 4.00 -28.26 -28.90
C GLN A 481 5.05 -27.63 -29.84
N GLN A 482 5.63 -26.50 -29.44
CA GLN A 482 6.55 -25.71 -30.24
C GLN A 482 7.97 -25.87 -29.69
N THR A 483 8.65 -26.91 -30.15
CA THR A 483 10.00 -27.29 -29.73
C THR A 483 11.06 -27.03 -30.80
N ASP A 484 10.67 -26.68 -32.03
CA ASP A 484 11.56 -26.45 -33.16
C ASP A 484 12.02 -24.99 -33.26
N GLY A 485 12.98 -24.70 -34.14
CA GLY A 485 13.51 -23.35 -34.38
C GLY A 485 14.51 -22.86 -33.32
N PHE A 486 14.89 -23.69 -32.35
CA PHE A 486 15.78 -23.35 -31.25
C PHE A 486 17.16 -22.82 -31.75
N ASP A 487 17.81 -23.51 -32.69
CA ASP A 487 19.16 -23.14 -33.16
C ASP A 487 19.19 -21.78 -33.88
N ALA A 488 18.11 -21.41 -34.57
CA ALA A 488 17.96 -20.10 -35.18
C ALA A 488 17.80 -19.00 -34.10
N SER A 489 17.01 -19.27 -33.06
CA SER A 489 16.85 -18.38 -31.90
C SER A 489 18.14 -18.24 -31.07
N LEU A 490 18.88 -19.33 -30.87
CA LEU A 490 20.18 -19.30 -30.22
C LEU A 490 21.21 -18.51 -31.04
N SER A 491 21.24 -18.72 -32.37
CA SER A 491 22.12 -17.98 -33.28
C SER A 491 21.78 -16.48 -33.33
N TYR A 492 20.48 -16.13 -33.30
CA TYR A 492 20.03 -14.76 -33.17
C TYR A 492 20.47 -14.13 -31.84
N LEU A 493 20.30 -14.82 -30.71
CA LEU A 493 20.73 -14.33 -29.40
C LEU A 493 22.24 -14.13 -29.30
N LYS A 494 23.05 -14.99 -29.91
CA LYS A 494 24.52 -14.79 -30.02
C LYS A 494 24.87 -13.47 -30.73
N ASN A 495 24.16 -13.15 -31.82
CA ASN A 495 24.34 -11.88 -32.54
C ASN A 495 23.85 -10.67 -31.71
N VAL A 496 22.77 -10.80 -30.94
CA VAL A 496 22.32 -9.76 -30.00
C VAL A 496 23.35 -9.52 -28.88
N PHE A 497 23.95 -10.57 -28.32
CA PHE A 497 24.99 -10.44 -27.30
C PHE A 497 26.27 -9.80 -27.85
N SER A 498 26.71 -10.13 -29.07
CA SER A 498 27.91 -9.53 -29.67
C SER A 498 27.72 -8.08 -30.12
N GLN A 499 26.52 -7.69 -30.57
CA GLN A 499 26.23 -6.33 -31.04
C GLN A 499 25.79 -5.37 -29.94
N ALA A 500 24.99 -5.84 -28.98
CA ALA A 500 24.32 -4.98 -27.98
C ALA A 500 24.69 -5.29 -26.52
N GLY A 501 25.54 -6.29 -26.26
CA GLY A 501 26.03 -6.64 -24.93
C GLY A 501 27.10 -5.67 -24.39
N PRO A 502 27.77 -6.02 -23.27
CA PRO A 502 27.43 -7.14 -22.39
C PRO A 502 26.10 -6.89 -21.65
N PHE A 503 25.40 -7.97 -21.33
CA PHE A 503 24.22 -7.97 -20.46
C PHE A 503 24.60 -8.59 -19.11
N ASP A 504 24.02 -8.08 -18.03
CA ASP A 504 24.21 -8.61 -16.69
C ASP A 504 23.28 -9.80 -16.41
N GLY A 505 22.13 -9.87 -17.08
CA GLY A 505 21.18 -10.97 -16.96
C GLY A 505 20.15 -10.99 -18.09
N MET A 506 19.27 -11.99 -18.07
CA MET A 506 18.14 -12.12 -18.99
C MET A 506 16.81 -12.15 -18.23
N LEU A 507 15.74 -11.67 -18.86
CA LEU A 507 14.37 -11.78 -18.37
C LEU A 507 13.49 -12.34 -19.49
N GLY A 508 13.00 -13.56 -19.33
CA GLY A 508 12.06 -14.18 -20.25
C GLY A 508 10.64 -14.19 -19.71
N PHE A 509 9.65 -14.17 -20.60
CA PHE A 509 8.22 -14.31 -20.27
C PHE A 509 7.57 -15.36 -21.17
N SER A 510 6.77 -16.29 -20.61
CA SER A 510 6.12 -17.37 -21.36
C SER A 510 7.16 -18.19 -22.16
N GLN A 511 6.96 -18.41 -23.46
CA GLN A 511 7.94 -19.05 -24.35
C GLN A 511 9.33 -18.37 -24.32
N GLY A 512 9.41 -17.07 -24.04
CA GLY A 512 10.68 -16.36 -23.85
C GLY A 512 11.41 -16.75 -22.55
N ALA A 513 10.68 -17.20 -21.52
CA ALA A 513 11.27 -17.78 -20.31
C ALA A 513 11.80 -19.20 -20.60
N ALA A 514 11.04 -20.01 -21.32
CA ALA A 514 11.49 -21.33 -21.77
C ALA A 514 12.80 -21.23 -22.58
N MET A 515 12.85 -20.34 -23.58
CA MET A 515 14.08 -20.04 -24.34
C MET A 515 15.24 -19.56 -23.45
N ALA A 516 14.99 -18.64 -22.51
CA ALA A 516 16.02 -18.12 -21.62
C ALA A 516 16.61 -19.20 -20.70
N ALA A 517 15.79 -20.16 -20.23
CA ALA A 517 16.26 -21.27 -19.42
C ALA A 517 17.12 -22.27 -20.23
N SER A 518 16.75 -22.58 -21.47
CA SER A 518 17.56 -23.43 -22.35
C SER A 518 18.89 -22.78 -22.78
N VAL A 519 18.98 -21.44 -22.78
CA VAL A 519 20.27 -20.73 -22.89
C VAL A 519 21.12 -20.91 -21.61
N CYS A 520 20.48 -20.95 -20.43
CA CYS A 520 21.18 -21.20 -19.16
C CYS A 520 21.72 -22.64 -19.06
N SER A 521 20.97 -23.66 -19.48
CA SER A 521 21.45 -25.05 -19.45
C SER A 521 22.66 -25.28 -20.37
N GLN A 522 22.75 -24.54 -21.48
CA GLN A 522 23.89 -24.57 -22.40
C GLN A 522 25.04 -23.63 -22.02
N GLN A 523 24.98 -22.91 -20.89
CA GLN A 523 25.94 -21.85 -20.54
C GLN A 523 27.41 -22.32 -20.47
N ARG A 524 27.68 -23.60 -20.20
CA ARG A 524 29.05 -24.18 -20.28
C ARG A 524 29.59 -24.24 -21.72
N VAL A 525 28.72 -24.52 -22.70
CA VAL A 525 29.05 -24.61 -24.13
C VAL A 525 29.05 -23.22 -24.80
N LEU A 526 28.25 -22.30 -24.27
CA LEU A 526 28.08 -20.92 -24.76
C LEU A 526 29.07 -19.91 -24.14
N LYS A 527 30.01 -20.36 -23.31
CA LYS A 527 31.03 -19.52 -22.66
C LYS A 527 31.80 -18.69 -23.69
N GLY A 528 31.99 -17.40 -23.42
CA GLY A 528 32.56 -16.43 -24.36
C GLY A 528 31.65 -15.99 -25.53
N GLN A 529 30.44 -16.54 -25.67
CA GLN A 529 29.44 -16.13 -26.68
C GLN A 529 28.20 -15.50 -26.04
N ILE A 530 27.66 -16.14 -24.99
CA ILE A 530 26.57 -15.62 -24.15
C ILE A 530 26.97 -15.82 -22.70
N GLU A 531 27.18 -14.71 -21.98
CA GLU A 531 27.51 -14.72 -20.56
C GLU A 531 26.54 -13.83 -19.79
N ILE A 532 25.86 -14.41 -18.80
CA ILE A 532 24.90 -13.76 -17.92
C ILE A 532 25.18 -14.15 -16.47
N ARG A 533 24.86 -13.24 -15.54
CA ARG A 533 25.11 -13.41 -14.09
C ARG A 533 23.86 -13.88 -13.34
N PHE A 534 22.68 -13.75 -13.95
CA PHE A 534 21.40 -14.25 -13.45
C PHE A 534 20.36 -14.32 -14.59
N VAL A 535 19.24 -15.01 -14.33
CA VAL A 535 18.04 -15.05 -15.19
C VAL A 535 16.77 -14.78 -14.40
N ILE A 536 15.76 -14.19 -15.03
CA ILE A 536 14.40 -14.00 -14.51
C ILE A 536 13.44 -14.69 -15.47
N LEU A 537 12.55 -15.54 -14.94
CA LEU A 537 11.74 -16.50 -15.71
C LEU A 537 10.27 -16.36 -15.30
N CYS A 538 9.50 -15.62 -16.11
CA CYS A 538 8.12 -15.28 -15.79
C CYS A 538 7.12 -16.20 -16.51
N SER A 539 6.33 -16.98 -15.77
CA SER A 539 5.47 -18.07 -16.26
C SER A 539 6.15 -18.89 -17.36
N GLY A 540 7.29 -19.51 -17.04
CA GLY A 540 8.02 -20.37 -17.98
C GLY A 540 7.58 -21.84 -17.90
N PHE A 541 8.02 -22.63 -18.86
CA PHE A 541 7.84 -24.10 -18.91
C PHE A 541 9.12 -24.74 -19.45
N ASP A 542 9.33 -26.02 -19.14
CA ASP A 542 10.48 -26.78 -19.66
C ASP A 542 10.31 -27.13 -21.15
N LEU A 543 11.41 -27.01 -21.90
CA LEU A 543 11.53 -27.53 -23.25
C LEU A 543 12.20 -28.90 -23.15
N LYS A 544 11.39 -29.96 -23.28
CA LYS A 544 11.84 -31.36 -23.26
C LYS A 544 12.57 -31.74 -24.56
N LEU A 545 13.65 -31.00 -24.83
CA LEU A 545 14.61 -31.22 -25.92
C LEU A 545 15.34 -32.54 -25.65
N SER A 546 15.32 -33.43 -26.63
CA SER A 546 15.61 -34.86 -26.45
C SER A 546 17.07 -35.19 -26.14
N ASP A 547 17.26 -36.28 -25.39
CA ASP A 547 18.49 -37.07 -25.28
C ASP A 547 19.76 -36.41 -24.72
N HIS A 548 19.62 -35.40 -23.85
CA HIS A 548 20.72 -34.95 -22.99
C HIS A 548 20.41 -35.22 -21.51
N LYS A 549 21.34 -35.89 -20.81
CA LYS A 549 21.24 -36.08 -19.35
C LYS A 549 21.25 -34.72 -18.67
N GLN A 550 20.14 -34.38 -18.03
CA GLN A 550 19.86 -33.05 -17.52
C GLN A 550 20.65 -32.80 -16.23
N GLU A 551 21.91 -32.35 -16.37
CA GLU A 551 22.65 -31.75 -15.25
C GLU A 551 21.94 -30.46 -14.79
N SER A 552 21.91 -30.24 -13.49
CA SER A 552 21.25 -29.07 -12.87
C SER A 552 21.87 -27.74 -13.34
N ILE A 553 21.02 -26.76 -13.58
CA ILE A 553 21.38 -25.45 -14.12
C ILE A 553 21.89 -24.56 -12.99
N HIS A 554 23.22 -24.51 -12.86
CA HIS A 554 23.94 -23.68 -11.90
C HIS A 554 23.98 -22.19 -12.33
N CYS A 555 22.82 -21.55 -12.41
CA CYS A 555 22.67 -20.13 -12.72
C CYS A 555 21.66 -19.46 -11.77
N PRO A 556 22.00 -18.32 -11.11
CA PRO A 556 21.05 -17.61 -10.23
C PRO A 556 19.76 -17.26 -10.97
N SER A 557 18.63 -17.76 -10.51
CA SER A 557 17.35 -17.68 -11.23
C SER A 557 16.21 -17.19 -10.34
N LEU A 558 15.37 -16.31 -10.89
CA LEU A 558 14.14 -15.84 -10.26
C LEU A 558 12.94 -16.27 -11.10
N HIS A 559 12.19 -17.25 -10.61
CA HIS A 559 10.98 -17.76 -11.25
C HIS A 559 9.77 -17.03 -10.70
N ILE A 560 8.88 -16.55 -11.56
CA ILE A 560 7.73 -15.71 -11.17
C ILE A 560 6.49 -16.16 -11.94
N PHE A 561 5.50 -16.75 -11.28
CA PHE A 561 4.37 -17.37 -11.99
C PHE A 561 3.08 -17.44 -11.16
N GLY A 562 1.97 -17.71 -11.84
CA GLY A 562 0.67 -17.87 -11.20
C GLY A 562 0.65 -19.06 -10.22
N ASN A 563 0.21 -18.84 -8.98
CA ASN A 563 -0.08 -19.93 -8.06
C ASN A 563 -1.35 -20.70 -8.49
N ASP A 564 -1.66 -21.83 -7.85
CA ASP A 564 -2.79 -22.69 -8.21
C ASP A 564 -4.17 -22.01 -8.07
N GLN A 565 -4.27 -20.91 -7.31
CA GLN A 565 -5.47 -20.09 -7.18
C GLN A 565 -5.54 -18.97 -8.24
N GLY A 566 -4.39 -18.50 -8.73
CA GLY A 566 -4.25 -17.41 -9.69
C GLY A 566 -4.72 -17.74 -11.11
N ASN A 567 -5.09 -18.99 -11.39
CA ASN A 567 -5.71 -19.42 -12.66
C ASN A 567 -4.91 -18.98 -13.90
N ASP A 568 -3.59 -19.27 -13.95
CA ASP A 568 -2.82 -19.12 -15.19
C ASP A 568 -3.28 -20.17 -16.23
N ARG A 569 -4.25 -19.77 -17.06
CA ARG A 569 -4.82 -20.57 -18.15
C ARG A 569 -3.92 -20.66 -19.38
N GLN A 570 -2.76 -20.02 -19.36
CA GLN A 570 -1.73 -20.20 -20.39
C GLN A 570 -0.72 -21.23 -19.92
N ILE A 571 0.00 -20.97 -18.83
CA ILE A 571 1.04 -21.88 -18.31
C ILE A 571 0.61 -22.37 -16.93
N SER A 572 0.53 -23.69 -16.74
CA SER A 572 0.23 -24.21 -15.40
C SER A 572 1.34 -23.88 -14.40
N SER A 573 0.95 -23.54 -13.18
CA SER A 573 1.79 -23.46 -11.98
C SER A 573 2.79 -24.62 -11.91
N GLN A 574 2.30 -25.83 -12.18
CA GLN A 574 3.08 -27.06 -12.22
C GLN A 574 4.17 -27.07 -13.30
N ALA A 575 3.90 -26.59 -14.52
CA ALA A 575 4.91 -26.51 -15.58
C ALA A 575 6.01 -25.48 -15.25
N SER A 576 5.67 -24.40 -14.54
CA SER A 576 6.66 -23.44 -14.01
C SER A 576 7.44 -23.99 -12.81
N ARG A 577 6.82 -24.79 -11.93
CA ARG A 577 7.52 -25.52 -10.86
C ARG A 577 8.47 -26.60 -11.41
N GLU A 578 8.08 -27.29 -12.49
CA GLU A 578 8.94 -28.22 -13.22
C GLU A 578 10.14 -27.50 -13.84
N LEU A 579 9.93 -26.38 -14.56
CA LEU A 579 11.04 -25.56 -15.05
C LEU A 579 11.97 -25.09 -13.92
N ALA A 580 11.39 -24.65 -12.79
CA ALA A 580 12.16 -24.24 -11.63
C ALA A 580 12.93 -25.40 -10.99
N SER A 581 12.53 -26.66 -11.16
CA SER A 581 13.25 -27.83 -10.62
C SER A 581 14.53 -28.19 -11.38
N LEU A 582 14.74 -27.59 -12.56
CA LEU A 582 15.96 -27.75 -13.34
C LEU A 582 17.14 -26.88 -12.87
N PHE A 583 16.90 -25.94 -11.97
CA PHE A 583 17.91 -25.04 -11.41
C PHE A 583 18.28 -25.47 -9.99
N ASP A 584 19.54 -25.28 -9.59
CA ASP A 584 20.02 -25.69 -8.26
C ASP A 584 19.20 -25.05 -7.12
N ASP A 585 18.93 -25.81 -6.07
CA ASP A 585 18.31 -25.34 -4.81
C ASP A 585 19.14 -24.30 -4.04
N GLY A 586 20.38 -24.04 -4.46
CA GLY A 586 21.19 -22.90 -4.00
C GLY A 586 21.09 -21.65 -4.88
N CYS A 587 20.54 -21.78 -6.10
CA CYS A 587 20.52 -20.73 -7.12
C CYS A 587 19.11 -20.22 -7.47
N ARG A 588 18.05 -20.98 -7.20
CA ARG A 588 16.66 -20.60 -7.54
C ARG A 588 15.92 -19.86 -6.42
N VAL A 589 15.17 -18.84 -6.81
CA VAL A 589 14.16 -18.14 -6.01
C VAL A 589 12.83 -18.25 -6.75
N ILE A 590 11.73 -18.51 -6.04
CA ILE A 590 10.39 -18.69 -6.62
C ILE A 590 9.44 -17.66 -6.00
N ILE A 591 8.70 -16.95 -6.86
CA ILE A 591 7.61 -16.03 -6.50
C ILE A 591 6.32 -16.56 -7.13
N GLU A 592 5.47 -17.22 -6.35
CA GLU A 592 4.12 -17.58 -6.80
C GLU A 592 3.11 -16.46 -6.45
N HIS A 593 2.15 -16.16 -7.34
CA HIS A 593 1.19 -15.07 -7.11
C HIS A 593 -0.21 -15.31 -7.68
N GLU A 594 -1.22 -14.69 -7.07
CA GLU A 594 -2.66 -14.89 -7.35
C GLU A 594 -3.17 -14.17 -8.62
N PHE A 595 -2.28 -13.77 -9.54
CA PHE A 595 -2.64 -12.90 -10.67
C PHE A 595 -2.55 -13.55 -12.05
N GLY A 596 -2.31 -14.86 -12.12
CA GLY A 596 -2.22 -15.61 -13.37
C GLY A 596 -1.04 -15.16 -14.24
N HIS A 597 -1.24 -15.14 -15.56
CA HIS A 597 -0.18 -14.94 -16.57
C HIS A 597 0.34 -13.48 -16.70
N ILE A 598 0.82 -12.87 -15.62
CA ILE A 598 1.38 -11.51 -15.61
C ILE A 598 2.62 -11.41 -14.71
N ILE A 599 3.47 -10.38 -14.91
CA ILE A 599 4.52 -10.07 -13.94
C ILE A 599 3.94 -9.18 -12.81
N PRO A 600 3.97 -9.61 -11.54
CA PRO A 600 3.46 -8.84 -10.42
C PRO A 600 4.35 -7.60 -10.16
N THR A 601 3.75 -6.42 -10.14
CA THR A 601 4.46 -5.14 -9.92
C THR A 601 3.94 -4.36 -8.71
N ARG A 602 3.21 -5.03 -7.81
CA ARG A 602 2.82 -4.54 -6.47
C ARG A 602 3.71 -5.17 -5.39
N SER A 603 3.74 -4.57 -4.20
CA SER A 603 4.35 -5.18 -3.02
C SER A 603 3.47 -6.38 -2.58
N PRO A 604 4.04 -7.48 -2.03
CA PRO A 604 5.46 -7.70 -1.73
C PRO A 604 6.32 -7.97 -2.98
N TYR A 605 5.77 -8.67 -3.98
CA TYR A 605 6.48 -9.24 -5.13
C TYR A 605 7.49 -8.32 -5.84
N ILE A 606 7.16 -7.05 -6.05
CA ILE A 606 8.06 -6.11 -6.74
C ILE A 606 9.29 -5.70 -5.91
N ASP A 607 9.24 -5.92 -4.61
CA ASP A 607 10.35 -5.64 -3.70
C ASP A 607 11.27 -6.88 -3.67
N GLU A 608 10.71 -8.10 -3.62
CA GLU A 608 11.46 -9.36 -3.81
C GLU A 608 12.25 -9.41 -5.15
N ILE A 609 11.65 -8.91 -6.25
CA ILE A 609 12.32 -8.76 -7.55
C ILE A 609 13.53 -7.81 -7.45
N LYS A 610 13.44 -6.71 -6.66
CA LYS A 610 14.59 -5.83 -6.42
C LYS A 610 15.63 -6.54 -5.57
N ASP A 611 15.24 -7.29 -4.55
CA ASP A 611 16.16 -7.93 -3.61
C ASP A 611 16.96 -9.04 -4.29
N PHE A 612 16.36 -9.77 -5.25
CA PHE A 612 17.08 -10.64 -6.17
C PHE A 612 18.11 -9.85 -7.03
N LEU A 613 17.70 -8.73 -7.63
CA LEU A 613 18.59 -7.89 -8.45
C LEU A 613 19.71 -7.21 -7.64
N HIS A 614 19.44 -6.79 -6.40
CA HIS A 614 20.43 -6.23 -5.49
C HIS A 614 21.45 -7.29 -5.05
N ARG A 615 21.01 -8.51 -4.70
CA ARG A 615 21.93 -9.66 -4.54
C ARG A 615 22.77 -9.87 -5.80
N GLY A 616 22.16 -9.75 -6.98
CA GLY A 616 22.82 -9.74 -8.30
C GLY A 616 23.89 -8.66 -8.51
N ILE A 617 23.86 -7.54 -7.77
CA ILE A 617 24.92 -6.50 -7.82
C ILE A 617 26.17 -6.96 -7.04
N HIS A 618 26.01 -7.74 -5.97
CA HIS A 618 27.10 -8.12 -5.06
C HIS A 618 27.86 -9.42 -5.43
N VAL A 619 27.40 -10.18 -6.43
CA VAL A 619 27.99 -11.48 -6.85
C VAL A 619 29.46 -11.39 -7.33
N ARG A 620 30.06 -10.20 -7.41
CA ARG A 620 31.46 -10.00 -7.85
C ARG A 620 32.55 -10.50 -6.88
N TYR A 621 32.17 -11.10 -5.75
CA TYR A 621 33.09 -11.65 -4.74
C TYR A 621 32.93 -13.17 -4.45
N PHE A 622 32.14 -13.91 -5.25
CA PHE A 622 31.91 -15.35 -5.02
C PHE A 622 32.48 -16.30 -6.10
N VAL A 623 33.33 -15.81 -7.00
CA VAL A 623 33.97 -16.61 -8.06
C VAL A 623 35.50 -16.50 -8.00
N ASP A 624 36.08 -16.56 -6.79
CA ASP A 624 37.55 -16.67 -6.62
C ASP A 624 38.00 -17.45 -5.36
N VAL A 625 37.11 -18.28 -4.79
CA VAL A 625 37.43 -19.15 -3.63
C VAL A 625 37.49 -20.64 -4.02
N LYS A 626 37.11 -20.97 -5.27
CA LYS A 626 37.06 -22.37 -5.78
C LYS A 626 38.27 -22.77 -6.65
N LEU A 627 39.21 -21.86 -6.90
CA LEU A 627 40.46 -22.12 -7.66
C LEU A 627 41.72 -22.15 -6.79
N MET A 628 41.57 -22.22 -5.46
CA MET A 628 42.65 -22.27 -4.47
C MET A 628 42.54 -23.52 -3.55
N LYS A 629 41.95 -24.61 -4.07
CA LYS A 629 41.69 -25.83 -3.29
C LYS A 629 41.85 -27.17 -4.05
N GLU A 630 42.50 -27.15 -5.21
CA GLU A 630 42.81 -28.34 -6.03
C GLU A 630 44.32 -28.52 -6.27
N LEU A 631 45.14 -28.07 -5.32
CA LEU A 631 46.55 -28.43 -5.20
C LEU A 631 46.81 -28.81 -3.74
N GLN A 632 47.49 -29.96 -3.53
CA GLN A 632 47.47 -30.76 -2.28
C GLN A 632 46.11 -31.49 -2.12
N THR A 633 46.02 -32.82 -1.97
CA THR A 633 47.06 -33.85 -1.72
C THR A 633 46.83 -35.14 -2.53
N GLU A 634 47.89 -35.70 -3.13
CA GLU A 634 47.99 -37.14 -3.38
C GLU A 634 48.60 -37.84 -2.14
N GLY A 635 48.18 -39.07 -1.83
CA GLY A 635 48.73 -39.86 -0.72
C GLY A 635 47.74 -40.94 -0.23
N PRO A 636 48.14 -42.22 -0.07
CA PRO A 636 47.19 -43.33 -0.06
C PRO A 636 46.79 -43.81 1.35
N GLY A 637 45.62 -44.47 1.43
CA GLY A 637 45.04 -45.00 2.67
C GLY A 637 45.38 -46.46 3.00
N THR A 638 44.62 -47.03 3.94
CA THR A 638 44.74 -48.41 4.42
C THR A 638 43.36 -49.01 4.72
N GLN A 639 43.26 -50.34 4.71
CA GLN A 639 42.01 -51.13 4.82
C GLN A 639 41.67 -51.57 6.26
N VAL A 640 40.52 -52.27 6.40
CA VAL A 640 40.22 -53.48 7.22
C VAL A 640 38.97 -53.37 8.13
N ASP A 641 37.85 -53.82 7.57
CA ASP A 641 36.96 -54.94 7.99
C ASP A 641 36.35 -55.05 9.43
N ASP A 642 35.00 -55.05 9.44
CA ASP A 642 34.08 -56.12 9.92
C ASP A 642 33.80 -56.56 11.40
N ASN A 643 32.49 -56.49 11.72
CA ASN A 643 31.57 -57.56 12.20
C ASN A 643 31.19 -57.82 13.69
N ALA A 644 29.93 -58.31 13.82
CA ALA A 644 29.19 -58.92 14.95
C ALA A 644 28.80 -58.00 16.15
N ASP A 645 27.56 -57.87 16.67
CA ASP A 645 26.34 -58.72 16.87
C ASP A 645 26.17 -59.10 18.38
N SER A 646 25.04 -58.89 19.08
CA SER A 646 23.79 -58.13 18.83
C SER A 646 23.22 -57.57 20.18
N SER A 647 21.95 -57.53 20.63
CA SER A 647 20.66 -58.10 20.20
C SER A 647 19.42 -57.45 20.86
N GLN A 648 18.26 -57.58 20.19
CA GLN A 648 16.86 -57.47 20.66
C GLN A 648 16.38 -56.29 21.56
N LYS A 649 15.51 -55.43 21.00
CA LYS A 649 14.04 -55.61 21.10
C LYS A 649 13.24 -54.71 20.13
N ILE A 650 11.96 -55.05 19.94
CA ILE A 650 11.10 -54.55 18.87
C ILE A 650 10.16 -53.44 19.37
N ALA A 651 10.11 -52.32 18.64
CA ALA A 651 8.98 -51.41 18.55
C ALA A 651 8.85 -50.93 17.09
N SER A 652 7.64 -50.65 16.61
CA SER A 652 7.37 -50.40 15.19
C SER A 652 7.66 -48.95 14.77
N GLU A 653 8.71 -48.74 13.96
CA GLU A 653 8.95 -47.44 13.32
C GLU A 653 7.98 -47.20 12.15
N VAL A 654 7.22 -46.11 12.24
CA VAL A 654 6.68 -45.43 11.06
C VAL A 654 7.74 -44.44 10.60
N VAL A 655 8.63 -44.86 9.70
CA VAL A 655 9.68 -43.98 9.14
C VAL A 655 9.03 -42.91 8.26
N ARG A 656 8.70 -41.79 8.88
CA ARG A 656 8.29 -40.57 8.17
C ARG A 656 9.54 -39.99 7.51
N CYS A 657 9.61 -40.09 6.17
CA CYS A 657 10.84 -39.81 5.43
C CYS A 657 11.27 -38.34 5.60
N LEU A 658 12.34 -38.11 6.37
CA LEU A 658 12.94 -36.81 6.64
C LEU A 658 14.24 -36.66 5.85
N TYR A 659 14.23 -35.87 4.79
CA TYR A 659 15.45 -35.40 4.12
C TYR A 659 15.32 -33.93 3.71
N SER A 660 15.54 -33.04 4.66
CA SER A 660 16.05 -31.69 4.39
C SER A 660 17.47 -31.63 4.95
N THR A 661 18.47 -31.42 4.09
CA THR A 661 19.90 -31.41 4.47
C THR A 661 20.50 -30.01 4.51
N LYS A 662 19.69 -28.95 4.29
CA LYS A 662 20.00 -27.62 4.79
C LYS A 662 19.65 -27.58 6.28
N ASN A 663 20.64 -27.85 7.13
CA ASN A 663 20.55 -27.56 8.56
C ASN A 663 20.42 -26.03 8.72
N VAL A 664 19.19 -25.53 8.75
CA VAL A 664 18.90 -24.20 9.30
C VAL A 664 19.16 -24.30 10.80
N PRO A 665 20.13 -23.54 11.36
CA PRO A 665 20.35 -23.55 12.80
C PRO A 665 19.17 -22.84 13.48
N ASP A 666 18.31 -23.60 14.15
CA ASP A 666 17.41 -23.02 15.14
C ASP A 666 18.25 -22.51 16.32
N ILE A 667 18.24 -21.19 16.51
CA ILE A 667 18.97 -20.49 17.57
C ILE A 667 18.12 -20.26 18.83
N GLY A 668 16.87 -20.76 18.87
CA GLY A 668 15.93 -20.53 19.97
C GLY A 668 15.07 -19.27 19.84
N GLN A 669 15.13 -18.58 18.70
CA GLN A 669 14.18 -17.52 18.34
C GLN A 669 13.95 -17.49 16.82
N PRO A 670 12.83 -16.93 16.33
CA PRO A 670 12.59 -16.78 14.90
C PRO A 670 13.71 -16.01 14.18
N THR A 671 14.11 -16.52 13.02
CA THR A 671 15.03 -15.88 12.07
C THR A 671 14.43 -15.98 10.66
N ALA A 672 14.93 -15.20 9.71
CA ALA A 672 14.50 -15.29 8.31
C ALA A 672 14.67 -16.68 7.68
N ALA A 673 15.60 -17.50 8.21
CA ALA A 673 15.82 -18.85 7.73
C ALA A 673 14.89 -19.89 8.37
N SER A 674 14.39 -19.66 9.59
CA SER A 674 13.48 -20.58 10.29
C SER A 674 11.99 -20.19 10.17
N HIS A 675 11.70 -18.90 9.98
CA HIS A 675 10.35 -18.33 9.87
C HIS A 675 10.31 -17.25 8.76
N PRO A 676 10.55 -17.60 7.48
CA PRO A 676 10.60 -16.65 6.35
C PRO A 676 9.28 -15.91 6.10
N GLU A 677 8.16 -16.44 6.59
CA GLU A 677 6.85 -15.80 6.58
C GLU A 677 6.70 -14.68 7.63
N LEU A 678 7.61 -14.61 8.61
CA LEU A 678 7.58 -13.68 9.75
C LEU A 678 8.75 -12.68 9.75
N LEU A 679 9.94 -13.09 9.28
CA LEU A 679 11.14 -12.24 9.16
C LEU A 679 11.68 -12.29 7.73
N LYS A 680 12.09 -11.12 7.22
CA LYS A 680 12.81 -11.03 5.93
C LYS A 680 14.30 -11.27 6.11
N GLU A 681 14.97 -11.72 5.04
CA GLU A 681 16.43 -11.85 5.01
C GLU A 681 17.10 -10.52 5.39
N GLY A 682 18.01 -10.55 6.38
CA GLY A 682 18.60 -9.36 6.99
C GLY A 682 17.84 -8.76 8.20
N GLU A 683 16.64 -9.24 8.56
CA GLU A 683 15.94 -8.86 9.80
C GLU A 683 16.40 -9.71 11.00
N ILE A 684 16.61 -9.05 12.15
CA ILE A 684 16.95 -9.72 13.43
C ILE A 684 15.69 -9.92 14.28
N THR A 685 14.76 -8.97 14.20
CA THR A 685 13.38 -9.11 14.70
C THR A 685 12.43 -8.57 13.62
N PRO A 686 11.17 -9.02 13.55
CA PRO A 686 10.27 -8.65 12.45
C PRO A 686 10.19 -7.14 12.21
N SER A 687 10.32 -6.72 10.94
CA SER A 687 10.42 -5.32 10.50
C SER A 687 11.66 -4.52 10.92
N ILE A 688 12.57 -5.05 11.77
CA ILE A 688 13.80 -4.35 12.21
C ILE A 688 15.03 -5.05 11.63
N SER A 689 15.71 -4.38 10.70
CA SER A 689 16.89 -4.91 10.02
C SER A 689 18.16 -4.89 10.88
N SER A 690 19.14 -5.72 10.53
CA SER A 690 20.44 -5.78 11.20
C SER A 690 21.19 -4.44 11.16
N GLU A 691 21.03 -3.67 10.07
CA GLU A 691 21.59 -2.34 9.89
C GLU A 691 20.93 -1.32 10.82
N GLU A 692 19.63 -1.45 11.12
CA GLU A 692 18.98 -0.59 12.11
C GLU A 692 19.49 -0.89 13.52
N TYR A 693 19.70 -2.17 13.87
CA TYR A 693 20.35 -2.54 15.13
C TYR A 693 21.78 -1.99 15.23
N ILE A 694 22.61 -2.14 14.19
CA ILE A 694 23.96 -1.54 14.14
C ILE A 694 23.90 -0.01 14.27
N SER A 695 22.92 0.65 13.64
CA SER A 695 22.69 2.10 13.74
C SER A 695 22.32 2.54 15.17
N ARG A 696 21.43 1.79 15.85
CA ARG A 696 21.09 2.02 17.27
C ARG A 696 22.32 1.91 18.18
N ARG A 697 23.17 0.89 17.95
CA ARG A 697 24.43 0.71 18.69
C ARG A 697 25.40 1.88 18.47
N LYS A 698 25.58 2.32 17.22
CA LYS A 698 26.39 3.50 16.89
C LYS A 698 25.85 4.77 17.56
N ARG A 699 24.54 5.02 17.48
CA ARG A 699 23.88 6.17 18.12
C ARG A 699 24.03 6.14 19.65
N LEU A 700 23.98 4.97 20.29
CA LEU A 700 24.23 4.87 21.74
C LEU A 700 25.70 5.15 22.09
N LEU A 701 26.66 4.70 21.28
CA LEU A 701 28.06 5.09 21.45
C LEU A 701 28.27 6.60 21.28
N GLU A 702 27.67 7.22 20.26
CA GLU A 702 27.71 8.68 20.01
C GLU A 702 27.07 9.52 21.14
N LEU A 703 26.17 8.93 21.94
CA LEU A 703 25.59 9.56 23.13
C LEU A 703 26.44 9.35 24.39
N LEU A 704 27.26 8.31 24.44
CA LEU A 704 28.16 8.01 25.55
C LEU A 704 29.46 8.82 25.41
N PRO A 705 30.13 9.20 26.53
CA PRO A 705 31.43 9.85 26.44
C PRO A 705 32.51 8.96 25.82
N ASP A 706 33.55 9.55 25.22
CA ASP A 706 34.73 8.84 24.73
C ASP A 706 35.28 7.79 25.72
N LYS A 707 35.68 6.63 25.19
CA LYS A 707 36.21 5.49 25.97
C LYS A 707 35.29 4.98 27.08
N SER A 708 33.98 5.19 26.94
CA SER A 708 32.99 4.54 27.80
C SER A 708 32.72 3.11 27.36
N LEU A 709 32.42 2.26 28.35
CA LEU A 709 31.90 0.90 28.22
C LEU A 709 30.50 0.84 28.84
N ALA A 710 29.57 0.14 28.20
CA ALA A 710 28.20 -0.05 28.67
C ALA A 710 27.86 -1.55 28.81
N ILE A 711 27.37 -1.98 29.97
CA ILE A 711 26.99 -3.38 30.27
C ILE A 711 25.47 -3.48 30.37
N ILE A 712 24.88 -4.41 29.60
CA ILE A 712 23.43 -4.65 29.54
C ILE A 712 23.19 -6.15 29.63
N ALA A 713 22.65 -6.63 30.74
CA ALA A 713 22.22 -8.02 30.84
C ALA A 713 20.77 -8.20 30.36
N ALA A 714 20.47 -9.38 29.83
CA ALA A 714 19.11 -9.82 29.56
C ALA A 714 18.27 -9.84 30.86
N ALA A 715 16.95 -9.77 30.74
CA ALA A 715 16.07 -9.93 31.89
C ALA A 715 16.18 -11.38 32.44
N PRO A 716 16.10 -11.60 33.76
CA PRO A 716 16.00 -12.93 34.34
C PRO A 716 14.65 -13.58 34.00
N VAL A 717 14.61 -14.91 33.92
CA VAL A 717 13.35 -15.67 33.86
C VAL A 717 12.61 -15.47 35.19
N LYS A 718 11.33 -15.09 35.13
CA LYS A 718 10.47 -14.97 36.31
C LYS A 718 9.68 -16.25 36.50
N MET A 719 9.68 -16.78 37.73
CA MET A 719 8.96 -17.99 38.09
C MET A 719 7.56 -17.66 38.61
N MET A 720 6.56 -18.42 38.16
CA MET A 720 5.18 -18.41 38.67
C MET A 720 5.07 -19.29 39.92
N THR A 721 5.71 -20.46 39.86
CA THR A 721 6.02 -21.35 41.00
C THR A 721 7.42 -21.91 40.80
N ASP A 722 8.00 -22.57 41.81
CA ASP A 722 9.40 -23.01 41.89
C ASP A 722 10.00 -23.63 40.62
N VAL A 723 9.20 -24.30 39.79
CA VAL A 723 9.60 -24.95 38.53
C VAL A 723 8.82 -24.50 37.28
N VAL A 724 7.85 -23.57 37.42
CA VAL A 724 7.01 -23.10 36.31
C VAL A 724 7.34 -21.64 35.97
N PRO A 725 7.93 -21.33 34.81
CA PRO A 725 8.22 -19.95 34.41
C PRO A 725 6.97 -19.21 33.90
N TYR A 726 6.93 -17.90 34.08
CA TYR A 726 6.08 -17.01 33.27
C TYR A 726 6.63 -16.92 31.84
N THR A 727 5.76 -16.62 30.87
CA THR A 727 6.15 -16.35 29.47
C THR A 727 7.22 -15.26 29.41
N TYR A 728 8.43 -15.61 28.99
CA TYR A 728 9.57 -14.70 29.00
C TYR A 728 9.30 -13.40 28.23
N ARG A 729 9.88 -12.29 28.71
CA ARG A 729 9.98 -11.01 28.03
C ARG A 729 11.37 -10.45 28.30
N PRO A 730 12.15 -10.06 27.29
CA PRO A 730 13.44 -9.42 27.51
C PRO A 730 13.29 -8.03 28.15
N ASP A 731 14.39 -7.52 28.69
CA ASP A 731 14.53 -6.10 29.02
C ASP A 731 14.57 -5.28 27.73
N ALA A 732 13.87 -4.15 27.69
CA ALA A 732 13.69 -3.38 26.47
C ALA A 732 14.99 -2.70 26.00
N ASP A 733 15.91 -2.32 26.89
CA ASP A 733 17.21 -1.78 26.48
C ASP A 733 18.11 -2.90 25.91
N TYR A 734 18.09 -4.09 26.52
CA TYR A 734 18.77 -5.27 25.96
C TYR A 734 18.22 -5.63 24.57
N LEU A 735 16.90 -5.70 24.42
CA LEU A 735 16.25 -6.01 23.14
C LEU A 735 16.49 -4.92 22.08
N TYR A 736 16.48 -3.64 22.44
CA TYR A 736 16.71 -2.51 21.51
C TYR A 736 18.12 -2.52 20.90
N ILE A 737 19.11 -2.98 21.66
CA ILE A 737 20.54 -2.98 21.29
C ILE A 737 20.99 -4.28 20.60
N THR A 738 20.39 -5.41 20.94
CA THR A 738 20.84 -6.74 20.48
C THR A 738 19.90 -7.44 19.49
N GLY A 739 18.58 -7.25 19.62
CA GLY A 739 17.58 -8.08 18.96
C GLY A 739 17.45 -9.51 19.52
N CYS A 740 18.20 -9.84 20.57
CA CYS A 740 18.11 -11.11 21.27
C CYS A 740 16.88 -11.14 22.19
N GLN A 741 16.03 -12.15 22.03
CA GLN A 741 14.77 -12.33 22.74
C GLN A 741 14.87 -13.35 23.90
N GLN A 742 16.08 -13.80 24.23
CA GLN A 742 16.33 -14.90 25.17
C GLN A 742 17.01 -14.44 26.49
N PRO A 743 16.86 -15.21 27.59
CA PRO A 743 17.47 -14.92 28.88
C PRO A 743 18.98 -15.22 28.93
N GLY A 744 19.62 -14.80 30.03
CA GLY A 744 20.95 -15.26 30.44
C GLY A 744 22.16 -14.60 29.77
N GLY A 745 21.98 -13.95 28.61
CA GLY A 745 23.05 -13.22 27.93
C GLY A 745 23.44 -11.89 28.60
N VAL A 746 24.70 -11.46 28.40
CA VAL A 746 25.20 -10.14 28.80
C VAL A 746 25.86 -9.46 27.60
N ALA A 747 25.25 -8.39 27.12
CA ALA A 747 25.81 -7.52 26.08
C ALA A 747 26.71 -6.45 26.69
N VAL A 748 27.82 -6.16 26.01
CA VAL A 748 28.81 -5.16 26.39
C VAL A 748 29.12 -4.32 25.16
N LEU A 749 28.80 -3.03 25.20
CA LEU A 749 28.98 -2.09 24.09
C LEU A 749 30.06 -1.08 24.44
N GLY A 750 31.08 -0.93 23.60
CA GLY A 750 32.20 -0.03 23.84
C GLY A 750 32.86 0.49 22.56
N HIS A 751 33.47 1.66 22.66
CA HIS A 751 34.10 2.36 21.54
C HIS A 751 35.20 1.53 20.86
N ASP A 752 36.01 0.81 21.64
CA ASP A 752 37.17 0.05 21.15
C ASP A 752 36.81 -1.39 20.74
N CYS A 753 35.61 -1.90 21.10
CA CYS A 753 35.23 -3.31 20.94
C CYS A 753 33.96 -3.55 20.11
N GLY A 754 33.17 -2.51 19.80
CA GLY A 754 31.83 -2.68 19.25
C GLY A 754 30.89 -3.34 20.28
N LEU A 755 29.97 -4.17 19.80
CA LEU A 755 29.16 -5.09 20.61
C LEU A 755 29.95 -6.38 20.86
N CYS A 756 30.23 -6.64 22.12
CA CYS A 756 30.66 -7.93 22.63
C CYS A 756 29.49 -8.61 23.36
N MET A 757 29.12 -9.83 23.01
CA MET A 757 28.06 -10.59 23.70
C MET A 757 28.62 -11.80 24.45
N PHE A 758 28.35 -11.87 25.75
CA PHE A 758 28.56 -13.06 26.55
C PHE A 758 27.27 -13.91 26.53
N MET A 759 27.33 -15.09 25.92
CA MET A 759 26.16 -15.94 25.64
C MET A 759 26.14 -17.19 26.53
N PRO A 760 24.96 -17.73 26.90
CA PRO A 760 24.88 -18.99 27.63
C PRO A 760 25.55 -20.16 26.89
N GLU A 761 26.06 -21.13 27.66
CA GLU A 761 26.51 -22.43 27.14
C GLU A 761 25.38 -23.43 27.39
N ALA A 762 24.78 -23.97 26.34
CA ALA A 762 23.69 -24.94 26.44
C ALA A 762 24.24 -26.36 26.54
N SER A 763 23.82 -27.12 27.55
CA SER A 763 23.98 -28.58 27.53
C SER A 763 22.86 -29.26 26.74
N PRO A 764 23.02 -30.51 26.27
CA PRO A 764 21.95 -31.27 25.66
C PRO A 764 20.71 -31.42 26.58
N HIS A 765 20.90 -31.38 27.90
CA HIS A 765 19.81 -31.38 28.87
C HIS A 765 19.01 -30.08 28.81
N ASP A 766 19.67 -28.92 28.74
CA ASP A 766 18.98 -27.62 28.69
C ASP A 766 18.12 -27.50 27.42
N VAL A 767 18.64 -27.96 26.27
CA VAL A 767 17.91 -27.96 24.99
C VAL A 767 16.65 -28.84 25.06
N ILE A 768 16.70 -29.97 25.75
CA ILE A 768 15.53 -30.87 25.94
C ILE A 768 14.42 -30.19 26.77
N TRP A 769 14.77 -29.35 27.76
CA TRP A 769 13.79 -28.72 28.65
C TRP A 769 13.34 -27.31 28.24
N GLN A 770 14.19 -26.56 27.54
CA GLN A 770 14.00 -25.13 27.28
C GLN A 770 13.91 -24.78 25.78
N GLY A 771 14.16 -25.74 24.90
CA GLY A 771 14.37 -25.49 23.47
C GLY A 771 15.79 -25.02 23.16
N GLN A 772 16.06 -24.69 21.90
CA GLN A 772 17.39 -24.18 21.51
C GLN A 772 17.72 -22.87 22.22
N ILE A 773 19.02 -22.62 22.42
CA ILE A 773 19.53 -21.43 23.11
C ILE A 773 20.58 -20.76 22.22
N ALA A 774 20.51 -19.44 22.10
CA ALA A 774 21.43 -18.65 21.30
C ALA A 774 22.83 -18.67 21.91
N GLY A 775 23.70 -19.51 21.35
CA GLY A 775 25.12 -19.59 21.69
C GLY A 775 25.96 -18.43 21.12
N VAL A 776 27.27 -18.57 21.21
CA VAL A 776 28.23 -17.56 20.71
C VAL A 776 28.10 -17.30 19.21
N ASP A 777 27.89 -18.36 18.40
CA ASP A 777 27.80 -18.26 16.95
C ASP A 777 26.57 -17.43 16.53
N ALA A 778 25.44 -17.59 17.24
CA ALA A 778 24.23 -16.78 17.01
C ALA A 778 24.46 -15.28 17.30
N ALA A 779 25.37 -14.92 18.22
CA ALA A 779 25.71 -13.53 18.47
C ALA A 779 26.49 -12.90 17.32
N LEU A 780 27.43 -13.63 16.71
CA LEU A 780 28.15 -13.17 15.51
C LEU A 780 27.23 -13.16 14.28
N ASP A 781 26.63 -14.31 13.96
CA ASP A 781 25.95 -14.55 12.70
C ASP A 781 24.55 -13.93 12.64
N THR A 782 23.82 -13.86 13.75
CA THR A 782 22.47 -13.26 13.78
C THR A 782 22.47 -11.86 14.38
N PHE A 783 22.95 -11.68 15.63
CA PHE A 783 22.89 -10.38 16.32
C PHE A 783 23.93 -9.35 15.83
N LYS A 784 24.85 -9.78 14.95
CA LYS A 784 25.94 -9.00 14.34
C LYS A 784 26.86 -8.35 15.39
N ALA A 785 27.15 -9.08 16.45
CA ALA A 785 28.15 -8.69 17.43
C ALA A 785 29.55 -8.78 16.82
N GLU A 786 30.38 -7.77 17.04
CA GLU A 786 31.78 -7.76 16.63
C GLU A 786 32.62 -8.76 17.45
N GLN A 787 32.17 -9.14 18.65
CA GLN A 787 32.80 -10.17 19.50
C GLN A 787 31.75 -11.02 20.23
N SER A 788 32.07 -12.30 20.48
CA SER A 788 31.22 -13.22 21.24
C SER A 788 32.04 -14.16 22.12
N PHE A 789 31.60 -14.37 23.36
CA PHE A 789 32.24 -15.32 24.28
C PHE A 789 31.19 -16.12 25.07
N PRO A 790 31.50 -17.34 25.53
CA PRO A 790 30.61 -18.04 26.44
C PRO A 790 30.61 -17.37 27.82
N MET A 791 29.47 -17.41 28.52
CA MET A 791 29.30 -16.82 29.86
C MET A 791 30.32 -17.32 30.88
N SER A 792 30.82 -18.57 30.77
CA SER A 792 31.92 -19.07 31.61
C SER A 792 33.23 -18.28 31.48
N LYS A 793 33.42 -17.47 30.42
CA LYS A 793 34.62 -16.64 30.20
C LYS A 793 34.44 -15.19 30.67
N LEU A 794 33.22 -14.76 31.01
CA LEU A 794 32.93 -13.37 31.41
C LEU A 794 33.86 -12.89 32.53
N HIS A 795 34.06 -13.70 33.56
CA HIS A 795 34.93 -13.38 34.71
C HIS A 795 36.42 -13.24 34.35
N LYS A 796 36.85 -13.62 33.14
CA LYS A 796 38.24 -13.47 32.66
C LYS A 796 38.41 -12.29 31.73
N ILE A 797 37.42 -12.02 30.87
CA ILE A 797 37.53 -11.03 29.79
C ILE A 797 36.98 -9.66 30.22
N LEU A 798 35.81 -9.64 30.86
CA LEU A 798 35.14 -8.39 31.24
C LEU A 798 35.96 -7.51 32.22
N PRO A 799 36.73 -8.05 33.19
CA PRO A 799 37.59 -7.22 34.04
C PRO A 799 38.60 -6.36 33.27
N ASP A 800 39.15 -6.86 32.16
CA ASP A 800 40.14 -6.10 31.38
C ASP A 800 39.48 -5.06 30.47
N MET A 801 38.30 -5.35 29.92
CA MET A 801 37.45 -4.36 29.24
C MET A 801 37.05 -3.21 30.19
N ILE A 802 36.72 -3.53 31.45
CA ILE A 802 36.43 -2.52 32.47
C ILE A 802 37.69 -1.69 32.79
N ARG A 803 38.86 -2.33 32.91
CA ARG A 803 40.14 -1.65 33.21
C ARG A 803 40.64 -0.73 32.09
N SER A 804 40.33 -1.02 30.82
CA SER A 804 40.66 -0.13 29.69
C SER A 804 39.67 1.02 29.52
N SER A 805 38.42 0.85 29.97
CA SER A 805 37.39 1.89 29.92
C SER A 805 37.70 3.08 30.84
N SER A 806 37.37 4.29 30.40
CA SER A 806 37.51 5.51 31.20
C SER A 806 36.26 5.82 32.03
N LYS A 807 35.09 5.29 31.64
CA LYS A 807 33.81 5.39 32.34
C LYS A 807 33.02 4.11 32.10
N LEU A 808 32.26 3.67 33.12
CA LEU A 808 31.46 2.46 33.05
C LEU A 808 29.99 2.79 33.22
N PHE A 809 29.14 2.25 32.36
CA PHE A 809 27.69 2.40 32.41
C PHE A 809 27.05 1.02 32.51
N HIS A 810 25.92 0.90 33.22
CA HIS A 810 25.16 -0.35 33.21
C HIS A 810 23.65 -0.11 33.40
N ASN A 811 22.81 -0.99 32.85
CA ASN A 811 21.39 -1.00 33.21
C ASN A 811 21.24 -1.53 34.64
N LYS A 812 20.78 -0.67 35.55
CA LYS A 812 20.56 -1.03 36.96
C LYS A 812 19.41 -2.01 37.18
N LYS A 813 18.40 -2.03 36.29
CA LYS A 813 17.23 -2.92 36.40
C LYS A 813 17.58 -4.38 36.16
N THR A 814 18.59 -4.65 35.31
CA THR A 814 19.12 -5.99 35.02
C THR A 814 20.52 -6.22 35.58
N ALA A 815 20.89 -5.56 36.69
CA ALA A 815 22.19 -5.79 37.31
C ALA A 815 22.33 -7.24 37.82
N LEU A 816 23.42 -7.91 37.45
CA LEU A 816 23.70 -9.31 37.82
C LEU A 816 24.99 -9.41 38.66
N PRO A 817 24.97 -10.12 39.81
CA PRO A 817 26.16 -10.45 40.61
C PRO A 817 27.37 -10.91 39.77
N THR A 818 27.10 -11.72 38.74
CA THR A 818 28.07 -12.26 37.77
C THR A 818 29.01 -11.21 37.17
N TYR A 819 28.58 -9.95 37.03
CA TYR A 819 29.46 -8.85 36.61
C TYR A 819 29.66 -7.76 37.66
N THR A 820 28.69 -7.53 38.56
CA THR A 820 28.84 -6.48 39.59
C THR A 820 29.86 -6.84 40.64
N ASP A 821 30.07 -8.12 40.91
CA ASP A 821 30.90 -8.59 42.03
C ASP A 821 32.37 -8.78 41.62
N LEU A 822 32.68 -8.53 40.34
CA LEU A 822 34.04 -8.48 39.83
C LEU A 822 34.81 -7.32 40.48
N GLU A 823 36.04 -7.59 40.94
CA GLU A 823 36.94 -6.59 41.56
C GLU A 823 37.07 -5.31 40.70
N ALA A 824 37.15 -5.46 39.37
CA ALA A 824 37.23 -4.35 38.44
C ALA A 824 35.96 -3.47 38.44
N PHE A 825 34.77 -4.07 38.53
CA PHE A 825 33.49 -3.34 38.63
C PHE A 825 33.38 -2.63 39.98
N GLN A 826 33.65 -3.34 41.09
CA GLN A 826 33.61 -2.78 42.44
C GLN A 826 34.59 -1.60 42.58
N LYS A 827 35.81 -1.72 42.02
CA LYS A 827 36.80 -0.64 41.99
C LYS A 827 36.34 0.56 41.16
N ALA A 828 35.68 0.34 40.03
CA ALA A 828 35.06 1.42 39.24
C ALA A 828 33.91 2.10 40.01
N ALA A 829 33.08 1.33 40.73
CA ALA A 829 31.99 1.85 41.55
C ALA A 829 32.51 2.70 42.72
N CYS A 830 33.50 2.21 43.47
CA CYS A 830 34.16 2.96 44.55
C CYS A 830 34.84 4.25 44.05
N ASN A 831 35.36 4.25 42.82
CA ASN A 831 35.93 5.43 42.17
C ASN A 831 34.86 6.39 41.58
N GLY A 832 33.57 6.08 41.70
CA GLY A 832 32.48 6.90 41.16
C GLY A 832 32.39 6.93 39.62
N THR A 833 33.07 6.01 38.92
CA THR A 833 33.07 5.96 37.44
C THR A 833 31.93 5.11 36.87
N VAL A 834 31.23 4.33 37.70
CA VAL A 834 30.01 3.58 37.35
C VAL A 834 28.78 4.50 37.36
N LYS A 835 28.01 4.49 36.27
CA LYS A 835 26.77 5.25 36.11
C LYS A 835 25.63 4.39 35.57
N ASP A 836 24.41 4.87 35.73
CA ASP A 836 23.24 4.24 35.11
C ASP A 836 23.24 4.52 33.60
N LEU A 837 23.01 3.47 32.81
CA LEU A 837 22.89 3.55 31.36
C LEU A 837 21.50 4.08 30.93
N SER A 838 20.47 3.93 31.75
CA SER A 838 19.06 4.23 31.41
C SER A 838 18.82 5.64 30.89
N VAL A 839 19.67 6.61 31.24
CA VAL A 839 19.64 7.98 30.70
C VAL A 839 19.93 8.00 29.20
N TYR A 840 20.86 7.18 28.71
CA TYR A 840 21.35 7.21 27.33
C TYR A 840 20.54 6.28 26.40
N THR A 841 20.08 5.13 26.90
CA THR A 841 19.20 4.23 26.15
C THR A 841 17.81 4.84 25.93
N HIS A 842 17.25 5.53 26.93
CA HIS A 842 16.02 6.30 26.76
C HIS A 842 16.20 7.47 25.77
N GLU A 843 17.33 8.18 25.76
CA GLU A 843 17.64 9.21 24.74
C GLU A 843 17.74 8.64 23.30
N ALA A 844 18.12 7.36 23.16
CA ALA A 844 18.04 6.65 21.89
C ALA A 844 16.59 6.30 21.53
N ARG A 845 15.87 5.62 22.43
CA ARG A 845 14.47 5.14 22.26
C ARG A 845 13.40 6.23 22.18
N LEU A 846 13.71 7.48 22.57
CA LEU A 846 12.73 8.58 22.61
C LEU A 846 12.12 8.91 21.24
N ILE A 847 12.96 8.96 20.20
CA ILE A 847 12.57 9.29 18.82
C ILE A 847 12.65 8.00 17.99
N LYS A 848 11.49 7.56 17.51
CA LYS A 848 11.27 6.28 16.83
C LYS A 848 11.69 6.33 15.36
N SER A 849 12.32 5.27 14.87
CA SER A 849 12.59 5.06 13.46
C SER A 849 11.30 4.85 12.63
N PRO A 850 11.36 4.98 11.29
CA PRO A 850 10.25 4.60 10.42
C PRO A 850 9.84 3.11 10.50
N ALA A 851 10.63 2.25 11.13
CA ALA A 851 10.31 0.84 11.39
C ALA A 851 9.62 0.65 12.74
N GLU A 852 10.14 1.28 13.80
CA GLU A 852 9.48 1.38 15.10
C GLU A 852 8.05 1.95 14.96
N LEU A 853 7.90 3.00 14.15
CA LEU A 853 6.60 3.62 13.85
C LEU A 853 5.67 2.76 12.95
N ARG A 854 6.13 1.65 12.37
CA ARG A 854 5.22 0.64 11.78
C ARG A 854 4.69 -0.26 12.88
N LEU A 855 5.57 -0.90 13.64
CA LEU A 855 5.20 -1.81 14.73
C LEU A 855 4.25 -1.16 15.76
N MET A 856 4.45 0.11 16.11
CA MET A 856 3.50 0.85 16.97
C MET A 856 2.13 1.05 16.32
N ARG A 857 2.06 1.43 15.03
CA ARG A 857 0.77 1.55 14.30
C ARG A 857 0.05 0.21 14.15
N ASP A 858 0.80 -0.85 13.90
CA ASP A 858 0.26 -2.19 13.74
C ASP A 858 -0.27 -2.71 15.09
N SER A 859 0.45 -2.47 16.19
CA SER A 859 -0.04 -2.73 17.56
C SER A 859 -1.30 -1.93 17.90
N ALA A 860 -1.30 -0.62 17.66
CA ALA A 860 -2.46 0.26 17.89
C ALA A 860 -3.68 -0.18 17.06
N SER A 861 -3.46 -0.65 15.83
CA SER A 861 -4.50 -1.22 14.96
C SER A 861 -5.07 -2.52 15.51
N ILE A 862 -4.24 -3.42 16.04
CA ILE A 862 -4.68 -4.65 16.71
C ILE A 862 -5.54 -4.31 17.94
N ALA A 863 -5.03 -3.44 18.83
CA ALA A 863 -5.71 -3.01 20.04
C ALA A 863 -7.07 -2.33 19.74
N CYS A 864 -7.12 -1.43 18.75
CA CYS A 864 -8.37 -0.79 18.30
C CYS A 864 -9.39 -1.82 17.78
N GLN A 865 -8.96 -2.78 16.96
CA GLN A 865 -9.87 -3.82 16.44
C GLN A 865 -10.37 -4.76 17.55
N ALA A 866 -9.49 -5.13 18.49
CA ALA A 866 -9.84 -5.99 19.62
C ALA A 866 -10.82 -5.31 20.57
N LEU A 867 -10.61 -4.03 20.88
CA LEU A 867 -11.55 -3.25 21.67
C LEU A 867 -12.89 -3.07 20.94
N LEU A 868 -12.89 -2.81 19.63
CA LEU A 868 -14.12 -2.68 18.83
C LEU A 868 -15.01 -3.93 18.93
N GLN A 869 -14.42 -5.12 18.81
CA GLN A 869 -15.13 -6.40 18.97
C GLN A 869 -15.58 -6.64 20.43
N THR A 870 -14.83 -6.12 21.41
CA THR A 870 -15.17 -6.23 22.83
C THR A 870 -16.31 -5.29 23.22
N MET A 871 -16.33 -4.06 22.70
CA MET A 871 -17.45 -3.11 22.84
C MET A 871 -18.74 -3.73 22.32
N LEU A 872 -18.74 -4.28 21.10
CA LEU A 872 -19.89 -4.98 20.52
C LEU A 872 -20.35 -6.17 21.36
N HIS A 873 -19.43 -6.96 21.90
CA HIS A 873 -19.74 -8.12 22.74
C HIS A 873 -20.30 -7.74 24.12
N SER A 874 -19.96 -6.56 24.65
CA SER A 874 -20.38 -6.11 25.99
C SER A 874 -21.90 -6.02 26.16
N LYS A 875 -22.65 -5.77 25.08
CA LYS A 875 -24.12 -5.74 25.08
C LYS A 875 -24.76 -7.10 25.40
N THR A 876 -24.10 -8.20 25.06
CA THR A 876 -24.59 -9.57 25.35
C THR A 876 -23.92 -10.20 26.57
N CYS A 877 -22.67 -9.81 26.87
CA CYS A 877 -21.86 -10.38 27.94
C CYS A 877 -21.23 -9.29 28.83
N PRO A 878 -22.03 -8.55 29.62
CA PRO A 878 -21.56 -7.46 30.50
C PRO A 878 -20.90 -8.01 31.79
N TYR A 879 -19.81 -8.75 31.64
CA TYR A 879 -19.01 -9.30 32.75
C TYR A 879 -17.55 -8.94 32.53
N GLU A 880 -16.91 -8.30 33.53
CA GLU A 880 -15.59 -7.70 33.39
C GLU A 880 -14.54 -8.73 32.93
N GLY A 881 -14.51 -9.91 33.55
CA GLY A 881 -13.59 -10.99 33.18
C GLY A 881 -13.85 -11.59 31.80
N MET A 882 -15.10 -11.59 31.33
CA MET A 882 -15.43 -12.02 29.96
C MET A 882 -14.95 -11.00 28.92
N LEU A 883 -15.04 -9.70 29.23
CA LEU A 883 -14.52 -8.64 28.36
C LEU A 883 -12.98 -8.60 28.37
N SER A 884 -12.37 -8.83 29.53
CA SER A 884 -10.91 -9.00 29.68
C SER A 884 -10.40 -10.19 28.85
N ALA A 885 -11.09 -11.33 28.90
CA ALA A 885 -10.75 -12.50 28.08
C ALA A 885 -11.02 -12.28 26.59
N LYS A 886 -12.11 -11.57 26.23
CA LYS A 886 -12.46 -11.23 24.86
C LYS A 886 -11.41 -10.33 24.21
N VAL A 887 -10.94 -9.28 24.91
CA VAL A 887 -9.93 -8.37 24.33
C VAL A 887 -8.57 -9.05 24.20
N GLU A 888 -8.14 -9.89 25.16
CA GLU A 888 -6.90 -10.68 25.00
C GLU A 888 -7.00 -11.64 23.81
N TYR A 889 -8.11 -12.39 23.69
CA TYR A 889 -8.35 -13.29 22.57
C TYR A 889 -8.26 -12.55 21.22
N GLU A 890 -8.96 -11.42 21.09
CA GLU A 890 -8.96 -10.65 19.84
C GLU A 890 -7.58 -10.04 19.52
N CYS A 891 -6.81 -9.59 20.53
CA CYS A 891 -5.43 -9.13 20.32
C CYS A 891 -4.52 -10.27 19.82
N ARG A 892 -4.54 -11.42 20.50
CA ARG A 892 -3.64 -12.55 20.21
C ARG A 892 -3.97 -13.23 18.89
N MET A 893 -5.26 -13.33 18.54
CA MET A 893 -5.70 -13.83 17.22
C MET A 893 -5.31 -12.93 16.04
N ARG A 894 -4.83 -11.70 16.30
CA ARG A 894 -4.28 -10.78 15.28
C ARG A 894 -2.74 -10.68 15.31
N GLY A 895 -2.07 -11.56 16.05
CA GLY A 895 -0.60 -11.70 16.03
C GLY A 895 0.16 -10.97 17.15
N ALA A 896 -0.50 -10.22 18.03
CA ALA A 896 0.15 -9.69 19.23
C ALA A 896 0.58 -10.84 20.15
N GLN A 897 1.81 -10.80 20.67
CA GLN A 897 2.35 -11.90 21.48
C GLN A 897 1.67 -11.99 22.86
N ARG A 898 1.25 -10.85 23.41
CA ARG A 898 0.67 -10.68 24.75
C ARG A 898 -0.06 -9.34 24.86
N MET A 899 -0.83 -9.15 25.92
CA MET A 899 -1.23 -7.81 26.35
C MET A 899 0.00 -7.06 26.91
N ALA A 900 0.09 -5.75 26.67
CA ALA A 900 1.20 -4.91 27.12
C ALA A 900 1.22 -4.75 28.66
N PHE A 901 0.04 -4.79 29.26
CA PHE A 901 -0.23 -4.78 30.70
C PHE A 901 -1.49 -5.62 30.99
N ASN A 902 -1.82 -5.83 32.26
CA ASN A 902 -3.09 -6.48 32.63
C ASN A 902 -4.25 -5.51 32.37
N PRO A 903 -5.23 -5.83 31.50
CA PRO A 903 -6.36 -4.96 31.21
C PRO A 903 -7.06 -4.43 32.47
N VAL A 904 -7.41 -3.14 32.49
CA VAL A 904 -8.37 -2.61 33.47
C VAL A 904 -9.76 -2.79 32.87
N VAL A 905 -10.67 -3.47 33.56
CA VAL A 905 -12.06 -3.60 33.13
C VAL A 905 -12.98 -3.26 34.29
N GLY A 906 -13.26 -1.97 34.48
CA GLY A 906 -14.03 -1.46 35.61
C GLY A 906 -15.47 -1.12 35.22
N GLY A 907 -16.43 -1.93 35.65
CA GLY A 907 -17.87 -1.66 35.55
C GLY A 907 -18.39 -0.79 36.70
N GLY A 908 -19.15 0.26 36.38
CA GLY A 908 -19.75 1.18 37.35
C GLY A 908 -18.70 1.71 38.33
N PRO A 909 -18.91 1.57 39.67
CA PRO A 909 -17.93 1.98 40.69
C PRO A 909 -16.51 1.44 40.51
N ASN A 910 -16.32 0.27 39.88
CA ASN A 910 -14.97 -0.25 39.62
C ASN A 910 -14.18 0.63 38.64
N GLY A 911 -14.86 1.35 37.73
CA GLY A 911 -14.24 2.33 36.85
C GLY A 911 -13.64 3.55 37.58
N SER A 912 -14.06 3.81 38.83
CA SER A 912 -13.45 4.83 39.69
C SER A 912 -12.12 4.40 40.35
N VAL A 913 -11.69 3.15 40.13
CA VAL A 913 -10.44 2.60 40.68
C VAL A 913 -9.39 2.48 39.57
N ILE A 914 -8.43 3.39 39.58
CA ILE A 914 -7.52 3.67 38.44
C ILE A 914 -6.72 2.44 37.98
N HIS A 915 -6.20 1.65 38.92
CA HIS A 915 -5.49 0.38 38.66
C HIS A 915 -6.36 -0.84 39.02
N TYR A 916 -7.64 -0.83 38.67
CA TYR A 916 -8.53 -1.97 38.91
C TYR A 916 -8.10 -3.18 38.05
N SER A 917 -7.69 -4.27 38.71
CA SER A 917 -7.11 -5.44 38.05
C SER A 917 -7.85 -6.76 38.33
N ARG A 918 -8.93 -6.71 39.13
CA ARG A 918 -9.69 -7.90 39.53
C ARG A 918 -10.55 -8.46 38.40
N ASN A 919 -11.18 -7.59 37.61
CA ASN A 919 -12.03 -7.91 36.47
C ASN A 919 -13.02 -9.05 36.78
N ASP A 920 -13.73 -8.98 37.92
CA ASP A 920 -14.47 -10.12 38.49
C ASP A 920 -15.95 -9.86 38.76
N GLN A 921 -16.49 -8.69 38.41
CA GLN A 921 -17.90 -8.34 38.58
C GLN A 921 -18.73 -8.43 37.29
N LYS A 922 -20.05 -8.44 37.46
CA LYS A 922 -21.01 -8.13 36.39
C LYS A 922 -21.21 -6.62 36.32
N VAL A 923 -21.08 -6.03 35.13
CA VAL A 923 -21.49 -4.65 34.86
C VAL A 923 -23.03 -4.59 34.85
N LYS A 924 -23.63 -3.63 35.56
CA LYS A 924 -25.10 -3.56 35.67
C LYS A 924 -25.71 -2.82 34.50
N ASP A 925 -26.99 -3.05 34.25
CA ASP A 925 -27.73 -2.36 33.20
C ASP A 925 -27.83 -0.86 33.56
N GLY A 926 -27.27 0.00 32.71
CA GLY A 926 -27.17 1.44 32.93
C GLY A 926 -25.81 1.94 33.45
N ASP A 927 -24.96 1.06 34.01
CA ASP A 927 -23.58 1.42 34.37
C ASP A 927 -22.73 1.64 33.10
N LEU A 928 -21.65 2.44 33.24
CA LEU A 928 -20.55 2.46 32.27
C LEU A 928 -19.61 1.27 32.52
N VAL A 929 -18.84 0.88 31.50
CA VAL A 929 -17.58 0.14 31.66
C VAL A 929 -16.44 1.01 31.15
N LEU A 930 -15.38 1.13 31.95
CA LEU A 930 -14.08 1.68 31.56
C LEU A 930 -13.18 0.49 31.22
N MET A 931 -12.67 0.44 29.98
CA MET A 931 -11.65 -0.51 29.57
C MET A 931 -10.40 0.19 29.08
N ASP A 932 -9.29 -0.13 29.76
CA ASP A 932 -7.94 0.29 29.41
C ASP A 932 -7.13 -0.94 28.98
N ILE A 933 -6.64 -0.90 27.73
CA ILE A 933 -6.10 -2.05 27.03
C ILE A 933 -4.94 -1.65 26.12
N GLY A 934 -3.91 -2.49 26.07
CA GLY A 934 -2.79 -2.37 25.14
C GLY A 934 -2.22 -3.75 24.82
N CYS A 935 -1.61 -3.92 23.64
CA CYS A 935 -0.96 -5.17 23.26
C CYS A 935 0.52 -4.97 22.87
N GLU A 936 1.32 -6.01 22.99
CA GLU A 936 2.72 -6.04 22.56
C GLU A 936 2.84 -6.76 21.22
N LEU A 937 3.40 -6.09 20.23
CA LEU A 937 3.71 -6.60 18.90
C LEU A 937 5.20 -6.40 18.62
N HIS A 938 5.94 -7.51 18.55
CA HIS A 938 7.39 -7.57 18.27
C HIS A 938 8.24 -6.65 19.18
N GLY A 939 7.80 -6.48 20.43
CA GLY A 939 8.48 -5.65 21.43
C GLY A 939 8.10 -4.17 21.42
N TYR A 940 7.08 -3.76 20.65
CA TYR A 940 6.47 -2.43 20.71
C TYR A 940 5.03 -2.54 21.22
N VAL A 941 4.62 -1.59 22.06
CA VAL A 941 3.32 -1.61 22.74
C VAL A 941 2.36 -0.57 22.19
N SER A 942 1.07 -0.89 22.27
CA SER A 942 -0.06 0.03 22.15
C SER A 942 -0.65 0.31 23.53
N ASP A 943 -1.44 1.38 23.63
CA ASP A 943 -2.00 1.87 24.90
C ASP A 943 -3.26 2.72 24.68
N LEU A 944 -4.45 2.23 25.07
CA LEU A 944 -5.70 2.97 24.87
C LEU A 944 -6.83 2.61 25.85
N THR A 945 -7.37 3.65 26.49
CA THR A 945 -8.62 3.59 27.25
C THR A 945 -9.84 4.10 26.47
N ARG A 946 -10.97 3.39 26.62
CA ARG A 946 -12.33 3.90 26.33
C ARG A 946 -13.27 3.64 27.50
N THR A 947 -14.30 4.47 27.59
CA THR A 947 -15.44 4.25 28.50
C THR A 947 -16.74 4.27 27.69
N TRP A 948 -17.67 3.34 27.95
CA TRP A 948 -18.98 3.29 27.28
C TRP A 948 -20.05 2.57 28.12
N PRO A 949 -21.35 2.80 27.88
CA PRO A 949 -22.43 2.02 28.47
C PRO A 949 -22.68 0.72 27.67
N PRO A 950 -22.51 -0.50 28.24
CA PRO A 950 -22.75 -1.75 27.52
C PRO A 950 -24.18 -1.92 26.97
N CYS A 951 -25.17 -1.29 27.62
CA CYS A 951 -26.55 -1.28 27.15
C CYS A 951 -26.76 -0.50 25.83
N GLY A 952 -25.83 0.38 25.45
CA GLY A 952 -25.84 1.11 24.18
C GLY A 952 -26.40 2.54 24.23
N SER A 953 -26.73 3.08 25.40
CA SER A 953 -27.16 4.48 25.57
C SER A 953 -26.51 5.10 26.81
N PHE A 954 -26.04 6.35 26.72
CA PHE A 954 -25.55 7.08 27.89
C PHE A 954 -26.73 7.59 28.74
N SER A 955 -26.51 7.76 30.05
CA SER A 955 -27.45 8.54 30.89
C SER A 955 -27.09 10.03 30.78
N PRO A 956 -28.02 10.98 31.00
CA PRO A 956 -27.69 12.41 30.92
C PRO A 956 -26.54 12.85 31.84
N VAL A 957 -26.30 12.11 32.93
CA VAL A 957 -25.19 12.36 33.87
C VAL A 957 -23.88 11.75 33.36
N HIS A 958 -23.95 10.63 32.64
CA HIS A 958 -22.81 10.06 31.92
C HIS A 958 -22.44 10.91 30.70
N GLU A 959 -23.42 11.47 29.96
CA GLU A 959 -23.17 12.42 28.86
C GLU A 959 -22.44 13.67 29.37
N GLU A 960 -22.98 14.36 30.37
CA GLU A 960 -22.45 15.58 30.98
C GLU A 960 -20.98 15.43 31.44
N LEU A 961 -20.63 14.30 32.05
CA LEU A 961 -19.24 13.99 32.42
C LEU A 961 -18.38 13.57 31.21
N TYR A 962 -18.91 12.73 30.32
CA TYR A 962 -18.15 12.20 29.19
C TYR A 962 -17.80 13.28 28.17
N GLU A 963 -18.70 14.23 27.90
CA GLU A 963 -18.42 15.36 27.00
C GLU A 963 -17.28 16.24 27.53
N LEU A 964 -17.22 16.53 28.84
CA LEU A 964 -16.12 17.28 29.45
C LEU A 964 -14.76 16.57 29.29
N ILE A 965 -14.70 15.26 29.52
CA ILE A 965 -13.46 14.48 29.32
C ILE A 965 -13.09 14.41 27.83
N LEU A 966 -14.07 14.21 26.95
CA LEU A 966 -13.88 14.13 25.50
C LEU A 966 -13.40 15.46 24.90
N GLU A 967 -13.96 16.58 25.35
CA GLU A 967 -13.54 17.92 24.94
C GLU A 967 -12.12 18.24 25.43
N THR A 968 -11.80 17.86 26.67
CA THR A 968 -10.44 17.98 27.23
C THR A 968 -9.45 17.14 26.42
N ASN A 969 -9.78 15.88 26.09
CA ASN A 969 -8.96 15.03 25.21
C ASN A 969 -8.74 15.70 23.84
N LYS A 970 -9.82 16.18 23.20
CA LYS A 970 -9.77 16.86 21.89
C LYS A 970 -8.83 18.06 21.91
N GLU A 971 -8.87 18.92 22.92
CA GLU A 971 -7.99 20.09 22.99
C GLU A 971 -6.54 19.73 23.34
N CYS A 972 -6.32 18.76 24.24
CA CYS A 972 -4.97 18.27 24.55
C CYS A 972 -4.28 17.67 23.30
N LEU A 973 -5.05 16.98 22.45
CA LEU A 973 -4.58 16.54 21.13
C LEU A 973 -4.17 17.72 20.23
N HIS A 974 -4.94 18.82 20.17
CA HIS A 974 -4.56 20.01 19.38
C HIS A 974 -3.31 20.74 19.91
N LEU A 975 -2.90 20.49 21.16
CA LEU A 975 -1.64 20.98 21.72
C LEU A 975 -0.42 20.09 21.39
N CYS A 976 -0.63 18.87 20.87
CA CYS A 976 0.43 17.93 20.47
C CYS A 976 1.11 18.39 19.17
N LYS A 977 2.27 19.04 19.29
CA LYS A 977 3.08 19.52 18.16
C LYS A 977 4.53 19.75 18.59
N PRO A 978 5.50 19.82 17.64
CA PRO A 978 6.88 20.14 17.97
C PRO A 978 6.98 21.43 18.81
N GLY A 979 7.81 21.39 19.85
CA GLY A 979 8.01 22.51 20.77
C GLY A 979 7.07 22.56 21.99
N THR A 980 5.93 21.83 21.98
CA THR A 980 5.11 21.63 23.19
C THR A 980 5.81 20.69 24.19
N SER A 981 5.30 20.55 25.41
CA SER A 981 5.78 19.51 26.36
C SER A 981 4.62 18.79 27.05
N ILE A 982 4.85 17.58 27.57
CA ILE A 982 3.82 16.83 28.31
C ILE A 982 3.36 17.62 29.53
N ARG A 983 4.27 18.31 30.23
CA ARG A 983 3.93 19.24 31.32
C ARG A 983 3.00 20.35 30.87
N HIS A 984 3.26 20.98 29.71
CA HIS A 984 2.42 22.06 29.20
C HIS A 984 0.99 21.57 28.94
N ILE A 985 0.84 20.41 28.30
CA ILE A 985 -0.46 19.79 28.02
C ILE A 985 -1.17 19.38 29.33
N HIS A 986 -0.43 18.87 30.32
CA HIS A 986 -0.98 18.49 31.62
C HIS A 986 -1.50 19.69 32.40
N ASN A 987 -0.74 20.79 32.45
CA ASN A 987 -1.19 22.01 33.13
C ASN A 987 -2.48 22.54 32.46
N TYR A 988 -2.59 22.45 31.13
CA TYR A 988 -3.80 22.80 30.40
C TYR A 988 -4.99 21.89 30.74
N SER A 989 -4.80 20.56 30.77
CA SER A 989 -5.87 19.62 31.11
C SER A 989 -6.38 19.81 32.53
N VAL A 990 -5.47 20.04 33.49
CA VAL A 990 -5.81 20.36 34.89
C VAL A 990 -6.66 21.62 34.96
N ASP A 991 -6.25 22.71 34.29
CA ASP A 991 -6.97 23.98 34.33
C ASP A 991 -8.31 23.95 33.57
N LYS A 992 -8.49 23.08 32.57
CA LYS A 992 -9.79 22.85 31.91
C LYS A 992 -10.73 22.02 32.79
N LEU A 993 -10.27 20.85 33.26
CA LEU A 993 -11.09 19.96 34.07
C LEU A 993 -11.54 20.62 35.38
N ARG A 994 -10.69 21.45 36.01
CA ARG A 994 -11.08 22.24 37.19
C ARG A 994 -12.24 23.21 36.93
N LYS A 995 -12.28 23.85 35.76
CA LYS A 995 -13.39 24.74 35.38
C LYS A 995 -14.66 23.94 35.14
N GLY A 996 -14.57 22.87 34.34
CA GLY A 996 -15.70 21.97 34.09
C GLY A 996 -16.28 21.36 35.37
N PHE A 997 -15.45 20.82 36.26
CA PHE A 997 -15.89 20.27 37.56
C PHE A 997 -16.54 21.32 38.48
N LYS A 998 -16.19 22.60 38.34
CA LYS A 998 -16.83 23.72 39.06
C LYS A 998 -18.15 24.11 38.42
N GLU A 999 -18.21 24.19 37.09
CA GLU A 999 -19.39 24.54 36.31
C GLU A 999 -20.51 23.49 36.44
N ILE A 1000 -20.17 22.19 36.52
CA ILE A 1000 -21.13 21.09 36.74
C ILE A 1000 -21.37 20.77 38.24
N GLY A 1001 -20.81 21.56 39.16
CA GLY A 1001 -21.08 21.48 40.61
C GLY A 1001 -20.48 20.28 41.35
N ILE A 1002 -19.40 19.68 40.84
CA ILE A 1002 -18.65 18.60 41.53
C ILE A 1002 -17.61 19.16 42.50
N SER A 1003 -17.03 20.33 42.22
CA SER A 1003 -16.08 20.99 43.11
C SER A 1003 -16.47 22.45 43.37
N ASN A 1004 -16.66 22.79 44.64
CA ASN A 1004 -17.04 24.14 45.10
C ASN A 1004 -15.83 24.98 45.57
N ASP A 1005 -14.60 24.53 45.30
CA ASP A 1005 -13.37 25.07 45.90
C ASP A 1005 -12.31 25.34 44.82
N ASP A 1006 -11.74 26.54 44.81
CA ASP A 1006 -10.70 26.93 43.86
C ASP A 1006 -9.32 26.30 44.17
N ARG A 1007 -9.16 25.61 45.31
CA ARG A 1007 -7.90 24.97 45.73
C ARG A 1007 -7.60 23.65 44.98
N ASN A 1008 -6.36 23.49 44.52
CA ASN A 1008 -5.88 22.31 43.76
C ASN A 1008 -6.18 20.94 44.40
N HIS A 1009 -6.34 20.87 45.72
CA HIS A 1009 -6.52 19.61 46.46
C HIS A 1009 -7.75 18.81 46.04
N SER A 1010 -8.86 19.48 45.65
CA SER A 1010 -10.07 18.78 45.18
C SER A 1010 -9.87 18.12 43.82
N TYR A 1011 -9.10 18.73 42.91
CA TYR A 1011 -8.81 18.14 41.60
C TYR A 1011 -8.04 16.83 41.72
N HIS A 1012 -6.97 16.78 42.52
CA HIS A 1012 -6.14 15.58 42.63
C HIS A 1012 -6.84 14.38 43.31
N GLN A 1013 -8.01 14.59 43.95
CA GLN A 1013 -8.87 13.52 44.43
C GLN A 1013 -9.78 12.95 43.34
N LEU A 1014 -10.07 13.74 42.30
CA LEU A 1014 -10.91 13.38 41.15
C LEU A 1014 -10.07 12.88 39.96
N ASN A 1015 -8.84 13.37 39.82
CA ASN A 1015 -7.84 12.83 38.89
C ASN A 1015 -6.39 13.03 39.43
N PRO A 1016 -5.73 11.96 39.91
CA PRO A 1016 -4.33 11.98 40.34
C PRO A 1016 -3.33 11.56 39.25
N THR A 1017 -3.75 11.24 38.02
CA THR A 1017 -2.85 10.80 36.94
C THR A 1017 -2.17 11.98 36.22
N ASN A 1018 -1.22 11.68 35.34
CA ASN A 1018 -0.70 12.66 34.39
C ASN A 1018 -1.71 12.83 33.23
N ILE A 1019 -1.38 13.65 32.23
CA ILE A 1019 -2.15 13.70 30.98
C ILE A 1019 -1.68 12.65 29.95
N GLY A 1020 -0.65 11.87 30.30
CA GLY A 1020 0.06 10.97 29.40
C GLY A 1020 1.54 10.85 29.73
N HIS A 1021 2.19 9.94 29.01
CA HIS A 1021 3.59 9.57 29.14
C HIS A 1021 4.20 9.31 27.75
N TYR A 1022 5.52 9.04 27.69
CA TYR A 1022 6.11 8.50 26.46
C TYR A 1022 5.70 7.03 26.28
N LEU A 1023 5.51 6.60 25.03
CA LEU A 1023 5.17 5.23 24.65
C LEU A 1023 6.22 4.68 23.68
N GLY A 1024 6.38 3.36 23.60
CA GLY A 1024 7.36 2.74 22.68
C GLY A 1024 7.48 1.23 22.83
N MET A 1025 8.61 0.79 23.40
CA MET A 1025 8.86 -0.62 23.73
C MET A 1025 8.34 -1.00 25.12
N ASP A 1026 8.21 -0.04 26.02
CA ASP A 1026 7.49 -0.19 27.29
C ASP A 1026 6.31 0.80 27.31
N VAL A 1027 5.32 0.54 28.16
CA VAL A 1027 4.07 1.32 28.29
C VAL A 1027 4.41 2.75 28.74
N HIS A 1028 4.95 2.87 29.97
CA HIS A 1028 5.61 4.09 30.44
C HIS A 1028 7.08 4.10 29.96
N ASP A 1029 7.32 4.35 28.67
CA ASP A 1029 8.66 4.39 28.07
C ASP A 1029 9.48 5.58 28.59
N CYS A 1030 10.81 5.53 28.39
CA CYS A 1030 11.72 6.66 28.49
C CYS A 1030 11.67 7.43 29.83
N SER A 1031 11.44 6.73 30.95
CA SER A 1031 11.13 7.31 32.27
C SER A 1031 12.23 8.18 32.94
N THR A 1032 13.36 8.42 32.26
CA THR A 1032 14.42 9.37 32.68
C THR A 1032 14.33 10.71 31.93
N ILE A 1033 13.54 10.77 30.86
CA ILE A 1033 13.32 11.97 30.06
C ILE A 1033 12.25 12.83 30.74
N SER A 1034 12.57 14.09 31.05
CA SER A 1034 11.62 14.98 31.72
C SER A 1034 10.43 15.34 30.83
N TYR A 1035 9.22 15.33 31.40
CA TYR A 1035 7.98 15.77 30.76
C TYR A 1035 7.94 17.26 30.43
N ASP A 1036 8.88 18.05 30.97
CA ASP A 1036 9.10 19.45 30.60
C ASP A 1036 9.87 19.61 29.27
N ARG A 1037 10.45 18.53 28.73
CA ARG A 1037 11.22 18.54 27.47
C ARG A 1037 10.32 18.87 26.27
N PRO A 1038 10.74 19.79 25.38
CA PRO A 1038 10.06 20.02 24.11
C PRO A 1038 9.99 18.75 23.25
N LEU A 1039 8.78 18.39 22.85
CA LEU A 1039 8.50 17.29 21.92
C LEU A 1039 9.06 17.58 20.53
N LYS A 1040 9.43 16.50 19.83
CA LYS A 1040 10.02 16.51 18.49
C LYS A 1040 9.28 15.53 17.58
N PRO A 1041 9.34 15.69 16.24
CA PRO A 1041 8.84 14.70 15.31
C PRO A 1041 9.42 13.31 15.60
N GLY A 1042 8.61 12.26 15.47
CA GLY A 1042 8.99 10.88 15.76
C GLY A 1042 8.93 10.47 17.24
N VAL A 1043 8.57 11.38 18.16
CA VAL A 1043 8.19 11.02 19.53
C VAL A 1043 6.73 10.56 19.57
N VAL A 1044 6.43 9.51 20.33
CA VAL A 1044 5.06 9.03 20.59
C VAL A 1044 4.73 9.19 22.08
N ILE A 1045 3.52 9.67 22.38
CA ILE A 1045 2.98 9.85 23.73
C ILE A 1045 1.52 9.37 23.81
N THR A 1046 1.01 9.09 25.01
CA THR A 1046 -0.43 8.98 25.29
C THR A 1046 -1.03 10.37 25.58
N ILE A 1047 -2.36 10.51 25.40
CA ILE A 1047 -3.17 11.65 25.88
C ILE A 1047 -4.43 11.11 26.57
N GLU A 1048 -4.44 11.07 27.90
CA GLU A 1048 -5.30 10.22 28.76
C GLU A 1048 -6.18 10.95 29.80
N PRO A 1049 -6.85 12.10 29.52
CA PRO A 1049 -7.66 12.75 30.53
C PRO A 1049 -8.80 11.86 31.03
N GLY A 1050 -9.14 12.04 32.30
CA GLY A 1050 -10.20 11.31 32.96
C GLY A 1050 -10.68 11.94 34.27
N VAL A 1051 -11.67 11.29 34.87
CA VAL A 1051 -12.27 11.61 36.17
C VAL A 1051 -12.66 10.30 36.85
N TYR A 1052 -12.41 10.22 38.16
CA TYR A 1052 -12.68 9.07 39.00
C TYR A 1052 -13.37 9.58 40.27
N ILE A 1053 -14.64 9.21 40.47
CA ILE A 1053 -15.46 9.72 41.56
C ILE A 1053 -15.83 8.54 42.48
N PRO A 1054 -15.10 8.34 43.60
CA PRO A 1054 -15.40 7.24 44.52
C PRO A 1054 -16.83 7.30 45.09
N THR A 1055 -17.41 6.14 45.37
CA THR A 1055 -18.66 6.05 46.15
C THR A 1055 -18.49 6.75 47.50
N GLY A 1056 -19.39 7.67 47.84
CA GLY A 1056 -19.28 8.49 49.06
C GLY A 1056 -18.36 9.72 48.94
N PHE A 1057 -17.84 10.04 47.75
CA PHE A 1057 -17.15 11.32 47.53
C PHE A 1057 -18.10 12.52 47.74
N SER A 1058 -17.56 13.65 48.21
CA SER A 1058 -18.36 14.83 48.58
C SER A 1058 -18.77 15.68 47.37
N CYS A 1059 -19.61 15.10 46.52
CA CYS A 1059 -20.25 15.73 45.35
C CYS A 1059 -21.73 15.33 45.28
N PRO A 1060 -22.54 15.92 44.37
CA PRO A 1060 -23.90 15.48 44.11
C PRO A 1060 -23.96 13.96 43.85
N GLU A 1061 -24.92 13.29 44.49
CA GLU A 1061 -25.05 11.81 44.51
C GLU A 1061 -25.06 11.20 43.10
N ARG A 1062 -25.66 11.91 42.13
CA ARG A 1062 -25.74 11.50 40.71
C ARG A 1062 -24.41 11.13 40.06
N TYR A 1063 -23.29 11.66 40.56
CA TYR A 1063 -21.95 11.43 40.01
C TYR A 1063 -21.13 10.37 40.76
N GLN A 1064 -21.59 9.89 41.91
CA GLN A 1064 -20.78 9.01 42.76
C GLN A 1064 -20.67 7.60 42.16
N GLY A 1065 -19.46 7.04 42.17
CA GLY A 1065 -19.16 5.76 41.52
C GLY A 1065 -18.93 5.86 40.01
N VAL A 1066 -18.92 7.06 39.41
CA VAL A 1066 -18.59 7.23 37.99
C VAL A 1066 -17.08 7.32 37.80
N GLY A 1067 -16.54 6.56 36.83
CA GLY A 1067 -15.18 6.68 36.35
C GLY A 1067 -15.15 6.72 34.82
N ILE A 1068 -14.43 7.68 34.25
CA ILE A 1068 -14.30 7.88 32.80
C ILE A 1068 -12.85 8.26 32.50
N ARG A 1069 -12.21 7.55 31.57
CA ARG A 1069 -10.95 7.96 30.91
C ARG A 1069 -11.11 7.78 29.40
N ILE A 1070 -10.56 8.72 28.63
CA ILE A 1070 -10.58 8.71 27.16
C ILE A 1070 -9.18 9.01 26.67
N GLU A 1071 -8.55 8.02 26.06
CA GLU A 1071 -7.12 8.02 25.80
C GLU A 1071 -6.78 7.66 24.36
N ASP A 1072 -5.74 8.29 23.81
CA ASP A 1072 -5.24 7.94 22.48
C ASP A 1072 -3.72 8.03 22.39
N GLU A 1073 -3.14 7.21 21.52
CA GLU A 1073 -1.73 7.27 21.14
C GLU A 1073 -1.47 8.36 20.11
N VAL A 1074 -0.43 9.16 20.33
CA VAL A 1074 -0.14 10.37 19.57
C VAL A 1074 1.31 10.41 19.11
N LEU A 1075 1.53 10.21 17.81
CA LEU A 1075 2.79 10.47 17.15
C LEU A 1075 2.91 11.98 16.84
N ILE A 1076 3.98 12.60 17.32
CA ILE A 1076 4.33 13.98 16.96
C ILE A 1076 4.95 13.99 15.55
N THR A 1077 4.47 14.91 14.71
CA THR A 1077 4.90 15.07 13.31
C THR A 1077 5.49 16.47 13.08
N GLU A 1078 6.10 16.73 11.91
CA GLU A 1078 6.77 18.00 11.57
C GLU A 1078 5.91 19.27 11.79
N SER A 1079 4.58 19.16 11.69
CA SER A 1079 3.66 20.31 11.79
C SER A 1079 2.53 20.13 12.82
N GLY A 1080 2.55 19.05 13.61
CA GLY A 1080 1.46 18.71 14.52
C GLY A 1080 1.57 17.27 15.02
N TYR A 1081 0.52 16.48 14.78
CA TYR A 1081 0.38 15.12 15.31
C TYR A 1081 -0.40 14.20 14.38
N GLU A 1082 -0.27 12.90 14.62
CA GLU A 1082 -1.06 11.80 14.06
C GLU A 1082 -1.56 10.94 15.24
N VAL A 1083 -2.86 10.61 15.25
CA VAL A 1083 -3.47 9.78 16.31
C VAL A 1083 -3.50 8.32 15.84
N LEU A 1084 -2.67 7.46 16.42
CA LEU A 1084 -2.49 6.08 15.95
C LEU A 1084 -3.75 5.24 16.24
N THR A 1085 -4.39 5.49 17.37
CA THR A 1085 -5.64 4.84 17.82
C THR A 1085 -6.90 5.51 17.28
N GLY A 1086 -6.78 6.46 16.33
CA GLY A 1086 -7.89 7.29 15.83
C GLY A 1086 -9.00 6.54 15.08
N SER A 1087 -8.96 5.20 15.03
CA SER A 1087 -9.97 4.34 14.41
C SER A 1087 -11.09 3.88 15.36
N ILE A 1088 -10.85 3.81 16.68
CA ILE A 1088 -11.86 3.40 17.67
C ILE A 1088 -12.69 4.61 18.16
N PRO A 1089 -14.03 4.59 18.06
CA PRO A 1089 -14.87 5.75 18.30
C PRO A 1089 -14.80 6.24 19.75
N LYS A 1090 -14.90 7.57 19.92
CA LYS A 1090 -14.99 8.27 21.20
C LYS A 1090 -16.01 9.42 21.22
N GLU A 1091 -16.82 9.55 20.17
CA GLU A 1091 -17.98 10.45 20.20
C GLU A 1091 -19.19 9.66 20.71
N ILE A 1092 -19.97 10.20 21.64
CA ILE A 1092 -21.17 9.56 22.22
C ILE A 1092 -22.05 8.97 21.10
N LYS A 1093 -22.44 9.82 20.13
CA LYS A 1093 -23.28 9.44 18.97
C LYS A 1093 -22.68 8.35 18.08
N HIS A 1094 -21.36 8.18 18.06
CA HIS A 1094 -20.71 7.09 17.33
C HIS A 1094 -20.66 5.79 18.14
N ILE A 1095 -20.47 5.88 19.47
CA ILE A 1095 -20.53 4.73 20.38
C ILE A 1095 -21.95 4.16 20.45
N GLU A 1096 -22.97 5.00 20.63
CA GLU A 1096 -24.37 4.56 20.66
C GLU A 1096 -24.81 4.00 19.31
N SER A 1097 -24.40 4.63 18.21
CA SER A 1097 -24.66 4.10 16.85
C SER A 1097 -24.03 2.73 16.64
N LEU A 1098 -22.78 2.52 17.08
CA LEU A 1098 -22.08 1.24 17.03
C LEU A 1098 -22.85 0.17 17.84
N LEU A 1099 -23.19 0.47 19.09
CA LEU A 1099 -23.79 -0.50 20.01
C LEU A 1099 -25.25 -0.81 19.68
N ASN A 1100 -25.98 0.08 19.00
CA ASN A 1100 -27.40 -0.12 18.66
C ASN A 1100 -27.64 -0.65 17.25
N ASN A 1101 -26.90 -0.20 16.23
CA ASN A 1101 -27.13 -0.66 14.87
C ASN A 1101 -26.64 -2.09 14.60
N TYR A 1102 -25.80 -2.66 15.47
CA TYR A 1102 -25.30 -4.03 15.34
C TYR A 1102 -26.33 -5.12 15.72
N SER A 1103 -27.55 -4.76 16.13
CA SER A 1103 -28.58 -5.69 16.62
C SER A 1103 -29.44 -6.37 15.53
N LEU A 1104 -29.08 -6.24 14.24
CA LEU A 1104 -29.75 -6.87 13.10
C LEU A 1104 -28.73 -7.63 12.22
N GLY A 1105 -28.35 -8.84 12.63
CA GLY A 1105 -27.40 -9.65 11.85
C GLY A 1105 -27.17 -11.09 12.35
N MET A 1106 -27.17 -11.35 13.66
CA MET A 1106 -27.00 -12.70 14.21
C MET A 1106 -28.32 -13.33 14.64
N GLY A 1107 -29.00 -13.97 13.68
CA GLY A 1107 -30.10 -14.88 13.97
C GLY A 1107 -29.58 -16.21 14.51
N THR A 1108 -29.96 -16.54 15.75
CA THR A 1108 -30.07 -17.91 16.30
C THR A 1108 -29.03 -18.96 15.86
N ASP A 1109 -27.88 -19.00 16.54
CA ASP A 1109 -27.19 -20.28 16.80
C ASP A 1109 -26.22 -20.20 18.00
N ASN A 1110 -26.77 -20.32 19.22
CA ASN A 1110 -25.99 -20.74 20.41
C ASN A 1110 -26.84 -21.14 21.64
N GLN A 1111 -28.09 -21.57 21.46
CA GLN A 1111 -28.92 -22.13 22.55
C GLN A 1111 -29.05 -23.66 22.45
N ASN A 1112 -27.93 -24.40 22.55
CA ASN A 1112 -28.02 -25.87 22.64
C ASN A 1112 -26.85 -26.62 23.32
N ILE A 1113 -25.94 -25.97 24.06
CA ILE A 1113 -24.84 -26.64 24.79
C ILE A 1113 -24.86 -26.34 26.30
N THR A 1114 -25.96 -26.67 26.98
CA THR A 1114 -26.02 -26.76 28.46
C THR A 1114 -27.19 -27.62 28.95
N ARG A 1115 -27.22 -28.92 28.61
CA ARG A 1115 -28.25 -29.84 29.15
C ARG A 1115 -27.87 -31.33 29.24
N ALA A 1116 -26.63 -31.65 29.62
CA ALA A 1116 -26.19 -33.05 29.74
C ALA A 1116 -25.12 -33.34 30.82
N ALA A 1117 -25.21 -32.77 32.04
CA ALA A 1117 -24.43 -33.27 33.20
C ALA A 1117 -24.90 -32.68 34.57
N SER A 1118 -25.83 -33.36 35.27
CA SER A 1118 -25.89 -33.45 36.76
C SER A 1118 -27.23 -34.01 37.28
N SER A 1119 -27.62 -35.23 36.90
CA SER A 1119 -28.80 -35.90 37.47
C SER A 1119 -28.45 -36.75 38.68
N SER A 1120 -28.30 -36.15 39.87
CA SER A 1120 -28.30 -36.88 41.14
C SER A 1120 -28.37 -35.99 42.39
N ARG A 1121 -29.55 -36.01 43.05
CA ARG A 1121 -29.87 -35.50 44.40
C ARG A 1121 -29.92 -33.98 44.58
#